data_AF-A0A337SUI1-F1
#
_entry.id   AF-A0A337SUI1-F1
#
_cell.length_a   1.000
_cell.length_b   1.000
_cell.length_c   1.000
_cell.angle_alpha   90.00
_cell.angle_beta   90.00
_cell.angle_gamma   90.00
#
_symmetry.space_group_name_H-M   'P 1'
#
loop_
_entity.id
_entity.type
_entity.pdbx_description
1 polymer ?
#
loop_
_entity_poly.entity_id
_entity_poly.type
_entity_poly.pdbx_seq_one_letter_code
_entity_poly.pdbx_strand_id
1 'polypeptide(L)'
;MQPRTPLLLCVLLSQVLPLTSAEDLDCTPGFQQKLFHIDQPAQFIEDQAILNLTFNDCKGNNKLHYEVSSPYFKVNHDGSLVALKNISAVGKTLFVHARTPHAEDMAELVIVGGKDIQGSLQVVDSDRPEGSKFRLTGKGVDQEPKGIFRINENTGSVSVTRTLDRETIATYQLFVETTDVNGKTLEGPVPLEVIVIDQNDNRPIFREGPYIGHVMEGSPTGTTVMRMTAFDADDPATDNALLRYNIRQQTPDKPSPNMFYIDPEKGDIVTVVSPALLDRETLENPKYELIIEAQDMAGLDVGLTGTATATIMIDDKNDHPPKFTKKEFQATVEEGAVGVIVNLTVEDKDDPTTGAWRAVYTIINGNPGQSFEIHTNPQTNEGMLSVVKPLDYEISAFHTLLIKVENEDPLVPDVSYGPSSTATVHITVLDVNEGPVFYPDPMMVTRQENISVGSVLLTVNATDPDSLQHQTIRYSVYKDPAGWLNINPINGTVDTTAVLDRESPFVHNSVYAALFLAIDSGNPPATGTGTLLITLEDVNDNAPFIYPTVAEVCDDAKNLSVVILGASDKDLHPNTDPFKFEIHKQAVPDKVWKISKINNTHALVSLVQNLNKANYHLPIMVTDSGKPPMTNVTDLRIQVCSCKNSKVDCNAAGALHFSATSVLLASLFSLACL
;
A
#
# COMPACT_ATOMS: atom_id res chain seq x y z
N MET A 1 -15.34 73.04 43.44
CA MET A 1 -15.65 74.44 43.06
C MET A 1 -15.91 74.46 41.55
N GLN A 2 -17.16 74.66 41.13
CA GLN A 2 -17.47 75.18 39.78
C GLN A 2 -16.89 76.62 39.65
N PRO A 3 -16.76 77.26 38.46
CA PRO A 3 -17.58 77.10 37.23
C PRO A 3 -16.92 77.38 35.85
N ARG A 4 -17.72 77.16 34.79
CA ARG A 4 -17.93 77.98 33.55
C ARG A 4 -16.79 78.22 32.53
N THR A 5 -17.08 77.81 31.29
CA THR A 5 -16.74 78.41 29.96
C THR A 5 -16.86 79.95 29.95
N PRO A 6 -16.13 80.73 29.10
CA PRO A 6 -16.42 80.83 27.64
C PRO A 6 -15.31 81.42 26.69
N LEU A 7 -15.63 81.53 25.37
CA LEU A 7 -15.29 82.59 24.35
C LEU A 7 -13.80 83.04 24.16
N LEU A 8 -13.26 83.52 23.02
CA LEU A 8 -13.57 83.78 21.60
C LEU A 8 -12.24 84.34 20.98
N LEU A 9 -12.19 84.58 19.65
CA LEU A 9 -11.25 85.41 18.85
C LEU A 9 -10.01 84.68 18.26
N CYS A 10 -9.93 84.33 16.97
CA CYS A 10 -10.12 85.04 15.69
C CYS A 10 -8.92 85.91 15.29
N VAL A 11 -8.23 85.54 14.20
CA VAL A 11 -7.54 86.47 13.29
C VAL A 11 -7.73 86.00 11.85
N LEU A 12 -8.20 86.94 11.05
CA LEU A 12 -8.44 86.93 9.61
C LEU A 12 -7.15 86.92 8.78
N LEU A 13 -7.25 86.41 7.55
CA LEU A 13 -6.86 87.18 6.37
C LEU A 13 -7.64 86.71 5.13
N SER A 14 -7.95 87.68 4.29
CA SER A 14 -9.05 87.69 3.33
C SER A 14 -8.56 87.88 1.88
N GLN A 15 -9.48 87.59 0.93
CA GLN A 15 -9.58 88.11 -0.47
C GLN A 15 -8.70 87.46 -1.57
N VAL A 16 -9.15 87.07 -2.78
CA VAL A 16 -10.38 87.32 -3.62
C VAL A 16 -10.49 86.28 -4.79
N LEU A 17 -11.72 85.77 -5.05
CA LEU A 17 -12.50 85.28 -6.25
C LEU A 17 -11.81 84.82 -7.58
N PRO A 18 -12.47 84.01 -8.50
CA PRO A 18 -13.92 83.82 -8.68
C PRO A 18 -14.48 82.41 -9.08
N LEU A 19 -15.82 82.30 -9.06
CA LEU A 19 -16.75 81.54 -9.94
C LEU A 19 -16.48 80.05 -10.26
N THR A 20 -17.31 79.15 -9.74
CA THR A 20 -18.27 78.34 -10.55
C THR A 20 -19.45 77.93 -9.68
N SER A 21 -20.61 77.80 -10.31
CA SER A 21 -21.96 77.67 -9.75
C SER A 21 -22.15 76.41 -8.89
N ALA A 22 -22.73 76.58 -7.70
CA ALA A 22 -23.55 75.56 -7.09
C ALA A 22 -24.92 75.60 -7.77
N GLU A 23 -25.29 74.50 -8.44
CA GLU A 23 -26.69 74.13 -8.68
C GLU A 23 -26.95 72.82 -7.94
N ASP A 24 -28.07 72.80 -7.24
CA ASP A 24 -28.59 71.71 -6.42
C ASP A 24 -28.65 70.39 -7.18
N LEU A 25 -28.00 69.34 -6.65
CA LEU A 25 -28.21 67.96 -7.10
C LEU A 25 -29.05 67.22 -6.06
N ASP A 26 -30.34 67.52 -6.07
CA ASP A 26 -31.40 66.90 -5.27
C ASP A 26 -31.89 65.61 -5.97
N CYS A 27 -30.98 64.66 -6.21
CA CYS A 27 -31.32 63.38 -6.84
C CYS A 27 -30.82 62.21 -5.98
N THR A 28 -31.71 61.26 -5.70
CA THR A 28 -31.48 60.08 -4.86
C THR A 28 -31.63 58.81 -5.72
N PRO A 29 -30.57 58.02 -5.94
CA PRO A 29 -30.68 56.74 -6.65
C PRO A 29 -31.51 55.70 -5.87
N GLY A 30 -32.30 54.88 -6.57
CA GLY A 30 -33.08 53.77 -5.99
C GLY A 30 -34.59 54.03 -5.89
N PHE A 31 -35.34 53.03 -5.40
CA PHE A 31 -36.80 53.11 -5.19
C PHE A 31 -37.17 54.32 -4.32
N GLN A 32 -37.95 55.25 -4.87
CA GLN A 32 -38.45 56.41 -4.16
C GLN A 32 -39.92 56.19 -3.78
N GLN A 33 -40.18 56.17 -2.46
CA GLN A 33 -41.54 56.34 -1.94
C GLN A 33 -41.78 57.81 -1.59
N LYS A 34 -42.71 58.47 -2.28
CA LYS A 34 -43.10 59.85 -2.00
C LYS A 34 -44.50 59.93 -1.45
N LEU A 35 -44.67 60.67 -0.35
CA LEU A 35 -45.97 60.96 0.24
C LEU A 35 -46.38 62.39 -0.12
N PHE A 36 -47.54 62.54 -0.74
CA PHE A 36 -48.12 63.84 -1.08
C PHE A 36 -49.46 64.04 -0.37
N HIS A 37 -49.74 65.27 0.04
CA HIS A 37 -51.04 65.64 0.62
C HIS A 37 -51.79 66.56 -0.34
N ILE A 38 -53.05 66.20 -0.65
CA ILE A 38 -53.93 67.01 -1.50
C ILE A 38 -55.16 67.39 -0.67
N ASP A 39 -55.41 68.68 -0.46
CA ASP A 39 -56.67 69.12 0.13
C ASP A 39 -57.83 68.90 -0.86
N GLN A 40 -58.93 68.28 -0.43
CA GLN A 40 -60.05 67.97 -1.32
C GLN A 40 -60.73 69.27 -1.80
N PRO A 41 -60.74 69.58 -3.11
CA PRO A 41 -61.53 70.67 -3.66
C PRO A 41 -63.03 70.31 -3.66
N ALA A 42 -63.91 71.32 -3.75
CA ALA A 42 -65.35 71.10 -3.85
C ALA A 42 -65.74 70.15 -5.00
N GLN A 43 -64.94 70.11 -6.06
CA GLN A 43 -65.03 69.18 -7.18
C GLN A 43 -63.66 69.09 -7.87
N PHE A 44 -63.21 67.88 -8.22
CA PHE A 44 -62.11 67.68 -9.16
C PHE A 44 -62.66 67.87 -10.57
N ILE A 45 -62.11 68.83 -11.31
CA ILE A 45 -62.55 69.17 -12.67
C ILE A 45 -61.75 68.36 -13.69
N GLU A 46 -62.44 67.85 -14.71
CA GLU A 46 -61.84 67.09 -15.81
C GLU A 46 -60.65 67.83 -16.46
N ASP A 47 -59.56 67.10 -16.69
CA ASP A 47 -58.29 67.57 -17.27
C ASP A 47 -57.61 68.76 -16.56
N GLN A 48 -58.10 69.19 -15.39
CA GLN A 48 -57.41 70.18 -14.56
C GLN A 48 -56.27 69.52 -13.77
N ALA A 49 -55.06 70.09 -13.86
CA ALA A 49 -53.90 69.62 -13.09
C ALA A 49 -54.12 69.78 -11.58
N ILE A 50 -53.91 68.69 -10.85
CA ILE A 50 -54.09 68.61 -9.39
C ILE A 50 -52.74 68.73 -8.69
N LEU A 51 -51.78 67.92 -9.14
CA LEU A 51 -50.43 67.82 -8.56
C LEU A 51 -49.47 67.40 -9.67
N ASN A 52 -48.21 67.85 -9.61
CA ASN A 52 -47.16 67.35 -10.48
C ASN A 52 -46.28 66.36 -9.72
N LEU A 53 -46.20 65.12 -10.21
CA LEU A 53 -45.40 64.05 -9.64
C LEU A 53 -44.03 64.06 -10.30
N THR A 54 -43.01 64.42 -9.53
CA THR A 54 -41.62 64.38 -9.98
C THR A 54 -40.86 63.30 -9.23
N PHE A 55 -40.35 62.33 -9.97
CA PHE A 55 -39.40 61.32 -9.48
C PHE A 55 -38.04 61.65 -10.11
N ASN A 56 -37.05 61.93 -9.27
CA ASN A 56 -35.74 62.38 -9.74
C ASN A 56 -34.70 61.34 -9.36
N ASP A 57 -34.62 60.27 -10.14
CA ASP A 57 -33.50 59.33 -10.09
C ASP A 57 -32.38 59.87 -10.96
N CYS A 58 -31.14 59.88 -10.49
CA CYS A 58 -30.03 60.46 -11.25
C CYS A 58 -29.77 59.73 -12.61
N LYS A 59 -30.46 58.60 -12.86
CA LYS A 59 -30.52 57.80 -14.09
C LYS A 59 -31.76 56.89 -14.06
N GLY A 60 -32.66 56.98 -15.04
CA GLY A 60 -33.72 55.98 -15.24
C GLY A 60 -35.04 56.54 -15.78
N ASN A 61 -35.41 57.76 -15.42
CA ASN A 61 -36.74 58.30 -15.69
C ASN A 61 -37.03 58.85 -17.09
N ASN A 62 -36.27 58.43 -18.11
CA ASN A 62 -36.59 58.74 -19.50
C ASN A 62 -37.78 57.87 -19.96
N LYS A 63 -39.00 58.46 -19.95
CA LYS A 63 -40.28 57.83 -20.30
C LYS A 63 -40.89 56.96 -19.19
N LEU A 64 -41.07 57.55 -18.00
CA LEU A 64 -41.90 56.96 -16.94
C LEU A 64 -43.28 56.55 -17.46
N HIS A 65 -43.66 55.29 -17.23
CA HIS A 65 -45.03 54.83 -17.39
C HIS A 65 -45.73 54.90 -16.03
N TYR A 66 -46.82 55.65 -15.96
CA TYR A 66 -47.57 55.84 -14.73
C TYR A 66 -48.84 54.98 -14.73
N GLU A 67 -49.01 54.22 -13.66
CA GLU A 67 -50.25 53.51 -13.33
C GLU A 67 -50.85 54.14 -12.08
N VAL A 68 -52.12 54.53 -12.14
CA VAL A 68 -52.83 55.11 -11.01
C VAL A 68 -53.80 54.07 -10.47
N SER A 69 -53.76 53.84 -9.16
CA SER A 69 -54.65 52.90 -8.45
C SER A 69 -56.15 53.20 -8.57
N SER A 70 -56.53 54.38 -9.07
CA SER A 70 -57.92 54.78 -9.29
C SER A 70 -58.20 54.98 -10.78
N PRO A 71 -59.27 54.38 -11.33
CA PRO A 71 -59.63 54.50 -12.74
C PRO A 71 -60.15 55.90 -13.12
N TYR A 72 -60.29 56.81 -12.15
CA TYR A 72 -60.80 58.16 -12.36
C TYR A 72 -59.70 59.21 -12.57
N PHE A 73 -58.44 58.82 -12.44
CA PHE A 73 -57.29 59.71 -12.56
C PHE A 73 -56.28 59.14 -13.56
N LYS A 74 -55.56 60.03 -14.24
CA LYS A 74 -54.39 59.68 -15.06
C LYS A 74 -53.24 60.62 -14.70
N VAL A 75 -52.01 60.16 -14.94
CA VAL A 75 -50.83 61.02 -14.91
C VAL A 75 -50.37 61.21 -16.34
N ASN A 76 -50.27 62.46 -16.77
CA ASN A 76 -49.78 62.80 -18.10
C ASN A 76 -48.25 62.60 -18.17
N HIS A 77 -47.71 62.60 -19.39
CA HIS A 77 -46.27 62.40 -19.62
C HIS A 77 -45.36 63.44 -18.95
N ASP A 78 -45.90 64.61 -18.61
CA ASP A 78 -45.20 65.68 -17.90
C ASP A 78 -45.22 65.52 -16.36
N GLY A 79 -45.81 64.44 -15.85
CA GLY A 79 -45.97 64.17 -14.42
C GLY A 79 -47.26 64.73 -13.81
N SER A 80 -48.09 65.45 -14.57
CA SER A 80 -49.31 66.06 -14.04
C SER A 80 -50.42 65.04 -13.80
N LEU A 81 -50.87 64.93 -12.55
CA LEU A 81 -52.05 64.16 -12.15
C LEU A 81 -53.32 64.96 -12.48
N VAL A 82 -54.21 64.37 -13.29
CA VAL A 82 -55.48 64.98 -13.71
C VAL A 82 -56.64 64.02 -13.52
N ALA A 83 -57.84 64.56 -13.31
CA ALA A 83 -59.08 63.79 -13.28
C ALA A 83 -59.59 63.53 -14.71
N LEU A 84 -60.09 62.33 -14.97
CA LEU A 84 -60.64 61.93 -16.28
C LEU A 84 -62.09 62.38 -16.52
N LYS A 85 -62.76 62.87 -15.47
CA LYS A 85 -64.11 63.43 -15.49
C LYS A 85 -64.32 64.28 -14.25
N ASN A 86 -65.40 65.05 -14.23
CA ASN A 86 -65.78 65.80 -13.03
C ASN A 86 -66.17 64.86 -11.87
N ILE A 87 -65.47 64.94 -10.73
CA ILE A 87 -65.65 64.04 -9.58
C ILE A 87 -65.82 64.85 -8.29
N SER A 88 -66.87 64.56 -7.54
CA SER A 88 -67.19 65.26 -6.27
C SER A 88 -66.71 64.52 -5.01
N ALA A 89 -66.33 63.25 -5.11
CA ALA A 89 -65.82 62.45 -3.98
C ALA A 89 -64.85 61.36 -4.44
N VAL A 90 -63.74 61.19 -3.70
CA VAL A 90 -62.67 60.21 -3.98
C VAL A 90 -62.26 59.57 -2.65
N GLY A 91 -61.69 58.36 -2.70
CA GLY A 91 -61.07 57.73 -1.53
C GLY A 91 -59.92 58.56 -0.96
N LYS A 92 -59.62 58.39 0.33
CA LYS A 92 -58.58 59.14 1.05
C LYS A 92 -57.16 58.90 0.55
N THR A 93 -56.90 57.80 -0.16
CA THR A 93 -55.56 57.46 -0.64
C THR A 93 -55.58 57.06 -2.12
N LEU A 94 -54.63 57.59 -2.88
CA LEU A 94 -54.35 57.26 -4.27
C LEU A 94 -52.88 56.85 -4.35
N PHE A 95 -52.61 55.65 -4.83
CA PHE A 95 -51.26 55.22 -5.20
C PHE A 95 -51.02 55.48 -6.68
N VAL A 96 -49.84 56.02 -7.00
CA VAL A 96 -49.31 56.13 -8.36
C VAL A 96 -48.02 55.33 -8.40
N HIS A 97 -47.99 54.33 -9.28
CA HIS A 97 -46.82 53.55 -9.57
C HIS A 97 -46.17 54.10 -10.84
N ALA A 98 -44.92 54.54 -10.74
CA ALA A 98 -44.11 54.95 -11.87
C ALA A 98 -43.11 53.83 -12.18
N ARG A 99 -43.20 53.25 -13.39
CA ARG A 99 -42.35 52.15 -13.81
C ARG A 99 -41.43 52.54 -14.95
N THR A 100 -40.21 52.00 -14.90
CA THR A 100 -39.28 51.86 -16.01
C THR A 100 -38.71 50.44 -16.02
N PRO A 101 -38.02 50.01 -17.10
CA PRO A 101 -37.30 48.74 -17.10
C PRO A 101 -36.18 48.61 -16.06
N HIS A 102 -35.82 49.70 -15.36
CA HIS A 102 -34.64 49.78 -14.48
C HIS A 102 -34.94 50.42 -13.11
N ALA A 103 -36.20 50.79 -12.84
CA ALA A 103 -36.64 51.41 -11.59
C ALA A 103 -38.16 51.26 -11.42
N GLU A 104 -38.59 50.92 -10.21
CA GLU A 104 -39.97 51.05 -9.74
C GLU A 104 -40.00 52.17 -8.70
N ASP A 105 -40.91 53.14 -8.83
CA ASP A 105 -41.06 54.26 -7.90
C ASP A 105 -42.53 54.39 -7.50
N MET A 106 -42.81 54.72 -6.23
CA MET A 106 -44.18 54.78 -5.71
C MET A 106 -44.50 56.17 -5.13
N ALA A 107 -45.60 56.77 -5.54
CA ALA A 107 -46.20 57.90 -4.83
C ALA A 107 -47.48 57.47 -4.12
N GLU A 108 -47.56 57.74 -2.83
CA GLU A 108 -48.80 57.71 -2.05
C GLU A 108 -49.34 59.14 -1.97
N LEU A 109 -50.58 59.35 -2.39
CA LEU A 109 -51.26 60.63 -2.31
C LEU A 109 -52.41 60.52 -1.33
N VAL A 110 -52.32 61.27 -0.23
CA VAL A 110 -53.33 61.35 0.82
C VAL A 110 -54.21 62.56 0.57
N ILE A 111 -55.48 62.33 0.27
CA ILE A 111 -56.48 63.39 0.10
C ILE A 111 -57.00 63.82 1.48
N VAL A 112 -56.55 64.98 1.94
CA VAL A 112 -56.98 65.60 3.20
C VAL A 112 -58.43 66.10 3.05
N GLY A 113 -59.35 65.49 3.79
CA GLY A 113 -60.80 65.68 3.65
C GLY A 113 -61.53 64.53 2.94
N GLY A 114 -60.79 63.62 2.30
CA GLY A 114 -61.33 62.39 1.69
C GLY A 114 -61.82 61.39 2.74
N LYS A 115 -62.84 60.59 2.39
CA LYS A 115 -63.35 59.54 3.28
C LYS A 115 -62.33 58.40 3.40
N ASP A 116 -62.04 57.96 4.63
CA ASP A 116 -61.11 56.86 4.93
C ASP A 116 -61.44 55.60 4.11
N ILE A 117 -60.50 55.22 3.25
CA ILE A 117 -60.46 53.92 2.58
C ILE A 117 -59.02 53.42 2.71
N GLN A 118 -58.63 53.01 3.91
CA GLN A 118 -57.38 52.27 4.14
C GLN A 118 -57.54 50.84 3.61
N GLY A 119 -56.65 50.42 2.70
CA GLY A 119 -56.45 49.01 2.31
C GLY A 119 -57.67 48.31 1.70
N SER A 120 -58.52 49.04 0.97
CA SER A 120 -59.77 48.50 0.44
C SER A 120 -59.82 48.54 -1.09
N LEU A 121 -59.83 47.37 -1.73
CA LEU A 121 -60.26 47.23 -3.12
C LEU A 121 -61.78 47.43 -3.17
N GLN A 122 -62.26 48.48 -3.83
CA GLN A 122 -63.70 48.74 -3.89
C GLN A 122 -64.30 48.11 -5.15
N VAL A 123 -65.22 47.17 -4.95
CA VAL A 123 -66.06 46.66 -6.04
C VAL A 123 -67.20 47.64 -6.27
N VAL A 124 -67.30 48.17 -7.50
CA VAL A 124 -68.33 49.14 -7.89
C VAL A 124 -69.38 48.44 -8.73
N ASP A 125 -70.62 48.50 -8.26
CA ASP A 125 -71.81 48.11 -9.02
C ASP A 125 -72.78 49.30 -9.01
N SER A 126 -72.90 49.96 -10.17
CA SER A 126 -73.68 51.19 -10.37
C SER A 126 -75.18 50.95 -10.58
N ASP A 127 -75.60 49.71 -10.88
CA ASP A 127 -76.99 49.35 -11.18
C ASP A 127 -77.64 48.49 -10.08
N ARG A 128 -77.05 48.54 -8.89
CA ARG A 128 -77.40 47.68 -7.74
C ARG A 128 -78.85 47.88 -7.25
N PRO A 129 -79.67 46.80 -7.21
CA PRO A 129 -81.01 46.85 -6.61
C PRO A 129 -80.98 47.22 -5.12
N GLU A 130 -81.92 48.06 -4.70
CA GLU A 130 -82.04 48.55 -3.32
C GLU A 130 -82.20 47.37 -2.33
N GLY A 131 -81.27 47.25 -1.36
CA GLY A 131 -81.28 46.18 -0.35
C GLY A 131 -80.51 44.90 -0.67
N SER A 132 -79.85 44.80 -1.84
CA SER A 132 -78.89 43.72 -2.13
C SER A 132 -77.64 43.83 -1.22
N LYS A 133 -76.78 42.80 -1.18
CA LYS A 133 -75.53 42.71 -0.37
C LYS A 133 -74.38 42.11 -1.18
N PHE A 134 -73.16 42.59 -1.01
CA PHE A 134 -71.98 41.96 -1.61
C PHE A 134 -71.52 40.73 -0.81
N ARG A 135 -71.18 39.66 -1.53
CA ARG A 135 -70.59 38.43 -0.97
C ARG A 135 -69.31 38.08 -1.72
N LEU A 136 -68.29 37.69 -0.98
CA LEU A 136 -66.99 37.28 -1.49
C LEU A 136 -66.78 35.81 -1.13
N THR A 137 -66.30 35.01 -2.08
CA THR A 137 -65.99 33.58 -1.90
C THR A 137 -64.65 33.25 -2.55
N GLY A 138 -64.01 32.17 -2.12
CA GLY A 138 -62.72 31.70 -2.64
C GLY A 138 -61.68 31.37 -1.56
N LYS A 139 -60.51 30.93 -2.02
CA LYS A 139 -59.33 30.68 -1.20
C LYS A 139 -58.89 31.98 -0.54
N GLY A 140 -58.75 32.02 0.79
CA GLY A 140 -58.54 33.30 1.48
C GLY A 140 -59.80 33.85 2.17
N VAL A 141 -60.99 33.30 1.89
CA VAL A 141 -62.27 33.81 2.42
C VAL A 141 -63.00 32.69 3.15
N ASP A 142 -63.66 31.80 2.41
CA ASP A 142 -64.42 30.65 2.90
C ASP A 142 -63.67 29.32 2.71
N GLN A 143 -62.63 29.30 1.86
CA GLN A 143 -61.70 28.18 1.66
C GLN A 143 -60.32 28.46 2.29
N GLU A 144 -59.59 27.40 2.68
CA GLU A 144 -58.29 27.54 3.36
C GLU A 144 -57.19 28.14 2.48
N PRO A 145 -56.40 29.12 2.97
CA PRO A 145 -56.42 29.68 4.32
C PRO A 145 -57.60 30.64 4.54
N LYS A 146 -58.47 30.38 5.52
CA LYS A 146 -59.73 31.16 5.67
C LYS A 146 -59.53 32.54 6.29
N GLY A 147 -60.42 33.47 5.95
CA GLY A 147 -60.60 34.75 6.64
C GLY A 147 -59.56 35.84 6.37
N ILE A 148 -58.73 35.70 5.33
CA ILE A 148 -57.74 36.69 4.86
C ILE A 148 -58.41 37.92 4.27
N PHE A 149 -59.39 37.70 3.39
CA PHE A 149 -60.11 38.78 2.71
C PHE A 149 -61.52 38.86 3.24
N ARG A 150 -62.02 40.09 3.39
CA ARG A 150 -63.41 40.36 3.77
C ARG A 150 -63.98 41.44 2.87
N ILE A 151 -65.21 41.26 2.43
CA ILE A 151 -65.95 42.31 1.73
C ILE A 151 -66.99 42.93 2.66
N ASN A 152 -67.10 44.26 2.63
CA ASN A 152 -68.19 44.97 3.28
C ASN A 152 -69.47 44.78 2.46
N GLU A 153 -70.45 44.11 3.05
CA GLU A 153 -71.72 43.76 2.41
C GLU A 153 -72.47 44.97 1.81
N ASN A 154 -72.29 46.17 2.37
CA ASN A 154 -72.98 47.37 1.96
C ASN A 154 -72.17 48.21 0.97
N THR A 155 -70.85 48.31 1.15
CA THR A 155 -70.00 49.23 0.35
C THR A 155 -69.20 48.56 -0.77
N GLY A 156 -69.12 47.22 -0.79
CA GLY A 156 -68.30 46.48 -1.75
C GLY A 156 -66.79 46.60 -1.52
N SER A 157 -66.40 47.20 -0.40
CA SER A 157 -65.00 47.39 0.02
C SER A 157 -64.40 46.06 0.49
N VAL A 158 -63.39 45.56 -0.22
CA VAL A 158 -62.64 44.34 0.09
C VAL A 158 -61.39 44.73 0.87
N SER A 159 -61.28 44.30 2.12
CA SER A 159 -60.14 44.54 2.99
C SER A 159 -59.39 43.24 3.32
N VAL A 160 -58.11 43.41 3.63
CA VAL A 160 -57.22 42.34 4.11
C VAL A 160 -57.17 42.37 5.64
N THR A 161 -57.28 41.21 6.29
CA THR A 161 -57.36 41.10 7.76
C THR A 161 -56.03 40.75 8.44
N ARG A 162 -55.05 40.23 7.69
CA ARG A 162 -53.72 39.84 8.16
C ARG A 162 -52.67 40.09 7.08
N THR A 163 -51.40 40.14 7.46
CA THR A 163 -50.29 40.25 6.51
C THR A 163 -50.33 39.11 5.49
N LEU A 164 -49.94 39.42 4.26
CA LEU A 164 -49.81 38.47 3.15
C LEU A 164 -48.32 38.14 2.98
N ASP A 165 -48.06 36.93 2.48
CA ASP A 165 -46.74 36.39 2.21
C ASP A 165 -46.83 35.74 0.82
N ARG A 166 -46.01 36.22 -0.11
CA ARG A 166 -46.05 35.82 -1.52
C ARG A 166 -45.47 34.41 -1.68
N GLU A 167 -44.41 34.10 -0.94
CA GLU A 167 -43.70 32.81 -0.92
C GLU A 167 -44.65 31.69 -0.47
N THR A 168 -45.62 32.04 0.38
CA THR A 168 -46.72 31.14 0.75
C THR A 168 -47.80 31.05 -0.33
N ILE A 169 -48.41 32.18 -0.75
CA ILE A 169 -49.43 32.23 -1.83
C ILE A 169 -49.31 33.55 -2.61
N ALA A 170 -48.83 33.47 -3.86
CA ALA A 170 -48.64 34.63 -4.74
C ALA A 170 -49.93 35.19 -5.37
N THR A 171 -50.95 34.37 -5.58
CA THR A 171 -52.19 34.80 -6.24
C THR A 171 -53.42 34.16 -5.61
N TYR A 172 -54.42 34.98 -5.31
CA TYR A 172 -55.73 34.55 -4.85
C TYR A 172 -56.78 34.81 -5.92
N GLN A 173 -57.47 33.74 -6.33
CA GLN A 173 -58.63 33.82 -7.20
C GLN A 173 -59.89 33.83 -6.33
N LEU A 174 -60.51 35.01 -6.24
CA LEU A 174 -61.72 35.25 -5.48
C LEU A 174 -62.90 35.47 -6.43
N PHE A 175 -64.10 35.34 -5.91
CA PHE A 175 -65.33 35.57 -6.66
C PHE A 175 -66.24 36.51 -5.89
N VAL A 176 -66.64 37.58 -6.55
CA VAL A 176 -67.57 38.57 -6.00
C VAL A 176 -68.94 38.36 -6.63
N GLU A 177 -69.97 38.33 -5.79
CA GLU A 177 -71.37 38.26 -6.22
C GLU A 177 -72.22 39.22 -5.38
N THR A 178 -73.38 39.60 -5.91
CA THR A 178 -74.41 40.34 -5.15
C THR A 178 -75.54 39.39 -4.80
N THR A 179 -76.09 39.52 -3.60
CA THR A 179 -77.15 38.67 -3.07
C THR A 179 -78.33 39.50 -2.58
N ASP A 180 -79.54 38.94 -2.59
CA ASP A 180 -80.69 39.56 -1.93
C ASP A 180 -80.59 39.44 -0.39
N VAL A 181 -81.57 40.03 0.32
CA VAL A 181 -81.67 39.94 1.79
C VAL A 181 -81.82 38.51 2.31
N ASN A 182 -82.20 37.55 1.45
CA ASN A 182 -82.35 36.13 1.78
C ASN A 182 -81.11 35.30 1.38
N GLY A 183 -80.05 35.93 0.87
CA GLY A 183 -78.80 35.29 0.47
C GLY A 183 -78.81 34.63 -0.92
N LYS A 184 -79.85 34.84 -1.73
CA LYS A 184 -79.93 34.37 -3.12
C LYS A 184 -79.09 35.28 -4.02
N THR A 185 -78.22 34.70 -4.83
CA THR A 185 -77.41 35.44 -5.81
C THR A 185 -78.31 36.16 -6.82
N LEU A 186 -78.06 37.47 -6.97
CA LEU A 186 -78.71 38.36 -7.91
C LEU A 186 -77.83 38.55 -9.15
N GLU A 187 -76.55 38.85 -8.95
CA GLU A 187 -75.55 39.01 -10.01
C GLU A 187 -74.19 38.43 -9.62
N GLY A 188 -73.38 38.03 -10.61
CA GLY A 188 -72.11 37.31 -10.41
C GLY A 188 -72.28 35.78 -10.47
N PRO A 189 -71.23 35.00 -10.15
CA PRO A 189 -69.92 35.45 -9.65
C PRO A 189 -69.02 36.06 -10.73
N VAL A 190 -68.37 37.18 -10.40
CA VAL A 190 -67.31 37.83 -11.20
C VAL A 190 -65.95 37.50 -10.57
N PRO A 191 -64.94 37.08 -11.36
CA PRO A 191 -63.61 36.81 -10.82
C PRO A 191 -62.94 38.11 -10.35
N LEU A 192 -62.40 38.08 -9.14
CA LEU A 192 -61.50 39.08 -8.58
C LEU A 192 -60.16 38.40 -8.33
N GLU A 193 -59.16 38.77 -9.12
CA GLU A 193 -57.80 38.30 -8.94
C GLU A 193 -57.04 39.25 -8.01
N VAL A 194 -56.48 38.71 -6.93
CA VAL A 194 -55.60 39.45 -6.02
C VAL A 194 -54.19 38.91 -6.20
N ILE A 195 -53.29 39.75 -6.71
CA ILE A 195 -51.88 39.46 -6.90
C ILE A 195 -51.11 40.04 -5.72
N VAL A 196 -50.37 39.20 -5.00
CA VAL A 196 -49.47 39.64 -3.93
C VAL A 196 -48.15 40.06 -4.59
N ILE A 197 -47.75 41.32 -4.38
CA ILE A 197 -46.49 41.84 -4.92
C ILE A 197 -45.35 41.37 -4.04
N ASP A 198 -44.25 40.99 -4.67
CA ASP A 198 -43.03 40.52 -4.03
C ASP A 198 -42.36 41.62 -3.18
N GLN A 199 -41.67 41.21 -2.12
CA GLN A 199 -40.82 42.06 -1.31
C GLN A 199 -39.50 41.33 -1.11
N ASN A 200 -38.37 42.06 -1.06
CA ASN A 200 -37.08 41.47 -0.75
C ASN A 200 -36.98 41.15 0.76
N ASP A 201 -37.58 40.03 1.18
CA ASP A 201 -37.58 39.57 2.57
C ASP A 201 -36.97 38.18 2.77
N ASN A 202 -36.53 37.53 1.70
CA ASN A 202 -35.73 36.32 1.76
C ASN A 202 -34.30 36.60 1.33
N ARG A 203 -33.35 36.07 2.10
CA ARG A 203 -31.93 36.17 1.74
C ARG A 203 -31.50 34.95 0.92
N PRO A 204 -30.45 35.08 0.09
CA PRO A 204 -29.92 33.94 -0.66
C PRO A 204 -29.39 32.85 0.27
N ILE A 205 -29.61 31.58 -0.07
CA ILE A 205 -29.12 30.43 0.70
C ILE A 205 -28.42 29.37 -0.14
N PHE A 206 -27.29 28.88 0.38
CA PHE A 206 -26.56 27.74 -0.16
C PHE A 206 -27.03 26.45 0.55
N ARG A 207 -27.52 25.48 -0.21
CA ARG A 207 -28.18 24.25 0.35
C ARG A 207 -27.34 22.98 0.25
N GLU A 208 -26.31 22.96 -0.60
CA GLU A 208 -25.59 21.75 -1.03
C GLU A 208 -24.19 21.66 -0.39
N GLY A 209 -24.12 21.58 0.94
CA GLY A 209 -22.85 21.41 1.67
C GLY A 209 -22.51 19.94 1.94
N PRO A 210 -21.22 19.53 1.94
CA PRO A 210 -20.01 20.37 1.79
C PRO A 210 -19.61 20.68 0.33
N TYR A 211 -19.09 21.90 0.09
CA TYR A 211 -18.62 22.39 -1.21
C TYR A 211 -17.12 22.14 -1.38
N ILE A 212 -16.75 21.01 -1.98
CA ILE A 212 -15.35 20.63 -2.19
C ILE A 212 -15.06 20.55 -3.69
N GLY A 213 -14.10 21.35 -4.15
CA GLY A 213 -13.58 21.35 -5.52
C GLY A 213 -12.15 20.83 -5.55
N HIS A 214 -11.74 20.30 -6.70
CA HIS A 214 -10.38 19.80 -6.93
C HIS A 214 -9.79 20.49 -8.16
N VAL A 215 -8.51 20.84 -8.10
CA VAL A 215 -7.77 21.39 -9.24
C VAL A 215 -6.35 20.87 -9.21
N MET A 216 -5.89 20.37 -10.35
CA MET A 216 -4.50 19.95 -10.54
C MET A 216 -3.58 21.16 -10.46
N GLU A 217 -2.47 21.05 -9.76
CA GLU A 217 -1.44 22.09 -9.78
C GLU A 217 -0.88 22.32 -11.19
N GLY A 218 -0.31 23.51 -11.43
CA GLY A 218 0.15 23.88 -12.77
C GLY A 218 -0.97 23.99 -13.81
N SER A 219 -2.24 23.96 -13.42
CA SER A 219 -3.36 24.15 -14.34
C SER A 219 -3.33 25.54 -15.00
N PRO A 220 -3.69 25.65 -16.29
CA PRO A 220 -3.73 26.92 -16.99
C PRO A 220 -4.72 27.90 -16.36
N THR A 221 -4.45 29.19 -16.50
CA THR A 221 -5.37 30.25 -16.11
C THR A 221 -6.72 30.09 -16.81
N GLY A 222 -7.82 30.25 -16.07
CA GLY A 222 -9.18 30.05 -16.55
C GLY A 222 -9.71 28.62 -16.41
N THR A 223 -8.97 27.74 -15.74
CA THR A 223 -9.45 26.37 -15.44
C THR A 223 -10.62 26.44 -14.46
N THR A 224 -11.76 25.89 -14.85
CA THR A 224 -12.94 25.79 -13.98
C THR A 224 -12.74 24.71 -12.92
N VAL A 225 -12.90 25.09 -11.66
CA VAL A 225 -12.70 24.22 -10.49
C VAL A 225 -14.02 23.61 -10.03
N MET A 226 -15.03 24.45 -9.82
CA MET A 226 -16.37 24.04 -9.38
C MET A 226 -17.37 25.18 -9.62
N ARG A 227 -18.67 24.89 -9.43
CA ARG A 227 -19.75 25.89 -9.51
C ARG A 227 -20.48 25.99 -8.18
N MET A 228 -20.66 27.22 -7.70
CA MET A 228 -21.47 27.55 -6.54
C MET A 228 -22.90 27.88 -6.98
N THR A 229 -23.88 27.46 -6.20
CA THR A 229 -25.29 27.77 -6.48
C THR A 229 -26.01 28.10 -5.18
N ALA A 230 -26.49 29.34 -5.08
CA ALA A 230 -27.40 29.80 -4.05
C ALA A 230 -28.82 29.88 -4.60
N PHE A 231 -29.79 29.88 -3.70
CA PHE A 231 -31.22 29.96 -4.01
C PHE A 231 -31.85 31.09 -3.20
N ASP A 232 -32.61 31.94 -3.88
CA ASP A 232 -33.51 32.88 -3.25
C ASP A 232 -34.97 32.39 -3.36
N ALA A 233 -35.80 32.71 -2.37
CA ALA A 233 -37.21 32.33 -2.36
C ALA A 233 -38.11 33.40 -2.99
N ASP A 234 -37.62 34.63 -3.14
CA ASP A 234 -38.34 35.77 -3.74
C ASP A 234 -38.64 35.53 -5.23
N ASP A 235 -39.37 36.45 -5.88
CA ASP A 235 -39.81 36.26 -7.26
C ASP A 235 -38.63 36.25 -8.26
N PRO A 236 -38.35 35.14 -8.97
CA PRO A 236 -37.24 35.04 -9.93
C PRO A 236 -37.38 35.97 -11.14
N ALA A 237 -38.54 36.58 -11.36
CA ALA A 237 -38.73 37.56 -12.42
C ALA A 237 -38.32 38.99 -12.03
N THR A 238 -38.01 39.24 -10.74
CA THR A 238 -37.61 40.55 -10.22
C THR A 238 -36.14 40.55 -9.79
N ASP A 239 -35.61 41.73 -9.47
CA ASP A 239 -34.26 41.86 -8.92
C ASP A 239 -34.13 41.28 -7.50
N ASN A 240 -35.24 41.08 -6.78
CA ASN A 240 -35.25 40.55 -5.42
C ASN A 240 -34.64 39.14 -5.34
N ALA A 241 -34.75 38.34 -6.41
CA ALA A 241 -34.11 37.02 -6.50
C ALA A 241 -32.93 36.98 -7.48
N LEU A 242 -32.52 38.11 -8.07
CA LEU A 242 -31.42 38.16 -9.03
C LEU A 242 -30.07 38.19 -8.31
N LEU A 243 -29.41 37.04 -8.27
CA LEU A 243 -28.18 36.84 -7.50
C LEU A 243 -26.91 37.31 -8.22
N ARG A 244 -25.98 37.85 -7.44
CA ARG A 244 -24.57 38.04 -7.81
C ARG A 244 -23.64 37.37 -6.81
N TYR A 245 -22.61 36.70 -7.33
CA TYR A 245 -21.62 35.99 -6.52
C TYR A 245 -20.32 36.78 -6.37
N ASN A 246 -19.67 36.63 -5.22
CA ASN A 246 -18.35 37.21 -4.96
C ASN A 246 -17.52 36.34 -4.00
N ILE A 247 -16.19 36.41 -4.11
CA ILE A 247 -15.27 35.81 -3.12
C ILE A 247 -14.94 36.90 -2.09
N ARG A 248 -15.39 36.73 -0.86
CA ARG A 248 -15.13 37.67 0.24
C ARG A 248 -13.76 37.51 0.85
N GLN A 249 -13.30 36.27 0.96
CA GLN A 249 -12.04 35.93 1.59
C GLN A 249 -11.48 34.65 0.99
N GLN A 250 -10.16 34.61 0.83
CA GLN A 250 -9.39 33.43 0.50
C GLN A 250 -8.41 33.14 1.64
N THR A 251 -8.22 31.87 2.00
CA THR A 251 -7.19 31.44 2.95
C THR A 251 -6.54 30.15 2.45
N PRO A 252 -5.20 30.10 2.33
CA PRO A 252 -4.24 31.17 2.59
C PRO A 252 -4.29 32.32 1.56
N ASP A 253 -3.72 33.47 1.94
CA ASP A 253 -3.56 34.67 1.08
C ASP A 253 -2.26 34.63 0.25
N LYS A 254 -1.49 33.54 0.36
CA LYS A 254 -0.25 33.30 -0.38
C LYS A 254 -0.42 32.13 -1.35
N PRO A 255 0.34 32.11 -2.47
CA PRO A 255 1.30 33.13 -2.90
C PRO A 255 0.65 34.42 -3.44
N SER A 256 -0.66 34.42 -3.69
CA SER A 256 -1.46 35.59 -4.06
C SER A 256 -2.80 35.59 -3.31
N PRO A 257 -3.33 36.76 -2.91
CA PRO A 257 -4.65 36.85 -2.29
C PRO A 257 -5.79 36.53 -3.27
N ASN A 258 -5.50 36.55 -4.58
CA ASN A 258 -6.46 36.31 -5.66
C ASN A 258 -5.98 35.11 -6.50
N MET A 259 -6.07 33.90 -5.96
CA MET A 259 -5.77 32.68 -6.72
C MET A 259 -6.94 32.29 -7.64
N PHE A 260 -8.16 32.59 -7.18
CA PHE A 260 -9.42 32.23 -7.82
C PHE A 260 -10.29 33.44 -8.09
N TYR A 261 -11.17 33.28 -9.07
CA TYR A 261 -12.25 34.21 -9.40
C TYR A 261 -13.55 33.43 -9.48
N ILE A 262 -14.65 34.06 -9.07
CA ILE A 262 -15.99 33.51 -9.25
C ILE A 262 -16.73 34.36 -10.29
N ASP A 263 -17.32 33.71 -11.30
CA ASP A 263 -18.20 34.39 -12.23
C ASP A 263 -19.43 34.91 -11.47
N PRO A 264 -19.68 36.24 -11.47
CA PRO A 264 -20.70 36.84 -10.63
C PRO A 264 -22.13 36.45 -11.06
N GLU A 265 -22.35 35.93 -12.27
CA GLU A 265 -23.69 35.50 -12.73
C GLU A 265 -23.86 33.99 -12.62
N LYS A 266 -22.83 33.24 -13.00
CA LYS A 266 -22.91 31.77 -13.10
C LYS A 266 -22.51 31.05 -11.82
N GLY A 267 -21.72 31.69 -10.97
CA GLY A 267 -21.13 31.07 -9.78
C GLY A 267 -19.97 30.11 -10.09
N ASP A 268 -19.44 30.11 -11.31
CA ASP A 268 -18.31 29.26 -11.71
C ASP A 268 -17.01 29.81 -11.09
N ILE A 269 -16.32 28.99 -10.30
CA ILE A 269 -15.01 29.32 -9.74
C ILE A 269 -13.92 28.86 -10.72
N VAL A 270 -13.04 29.78 -11.10
CA VAL A 270 -11.93 29.55 -12.05
C VAL A 270 -10.60 30.02 -11.47
N THR A 271 -9.49 29.43 -11.93
CA THR A 271 -8.13 29.90 -11.62
C THR A 271 -7.84 31.21 -12.35
N VAL A 272 -7.16 32.17 -11.69
CA VAL A 272 -6.77 33.46 -12.32
C VAL A 272 -5.27 33.75 -12.27
N VAL A 273 -4.49 32.84 -11.70
CA VAL A 273 -3.03 32.95 -11.60
C VAL A 273 -2.32 32.17 -12.69
N SER A 274 -1.03 32.47 -12.84
CA SER A 274 -0.11 31.67 -13.67
C SER A 274 -0.04 30.23 -13.15
N PRO A 275 0.08 29.22 -14.03
CA PRO A 275 0.36 27.82 -13.65
C PRO A 275 1.42 27.66 -12.56
N ALA A 276 2.52 28.41 -12.67
CA ALA A 276 3.66 28.29 -11.74
C ALA A 276 3.39 28.83 -10.33
N LEU A 277 2.26 29.52 -10.09
CA LEU A 277 1.87 29.97 -8.75
C LEU A 277 0.87 29.03 -8.09
N LEU A 278 0.17 28.20 -8.88
CA LEU A 278 -0.70 27.15 -8.36
C LEU A 278 0.16 25.88 -8.20
N ASP A 279 0.95 25.87 -7.14
CA ASP A 279 1.97 24.87 -6.83
C ASP A 279 1.66 24.31 -5.43
N ARG A 280 1.49 23.00 -5.36
CA ARG A 280 1.06 22.28 -4.16
C ARG A 280 2.15 22.31 -3.09
N GLU A 281 3.41 22.17 -3.47
CA GLU A 281 4.59 22.12 -2.58
C GLU A 281 4.86 23.46 -1.88
N THR A 282 4.28 24.56 -2.38
CA THR A 282 4.36 25.87 -1.71
C THR A 282 3.42 26.00 -0.51
N LEU A 283 2.46 25.09 -0.36
CA LEU A 283 1.42 25.14 0.67
C LEU A 283 1.72 24.16 1.81
N GLU A 284 1.60 24.63 3.05
CA GLU A 284 1.69 23.73 4.23
C GLU A 284 0.51 22.75 4.29
N ASN A 285 -0.67 23.19 3.83
CA ASN A 285 -1.86 22.37 3.63
C ASN A 285 -2.33 22.58 2.20
N PRO A 286 -2.44 21.53 1.36
CA PRO A 286 -2.72 21.65 -0.07
C PRO A 286 -4.19 21.96 -0.37
N LYS A 287 -4.72 23.01 0.28
CA LYS A 287 -6.10 23.48 0.12
C LYS A 287 -6.22 24.99 0.27
N TYR A 288 -7.21 25.54 -0.43
CA TYR A 288 -7.71 26.89 -0.24
C TYR A 288 -9.14 26.85 0.29
N GLU A 289 -9.44 27.71 1.26
CA GLU A 289 -10.78 27.95 1.77
C GLU A 289 -11.25 29.32 1.28
N LEU A 290 -12.36 29.32 0.54
CA LEU A 290 -12.98 30.52 -0.01
C LEU A 290 -14.30 30.78 0.70
N ILE A 291 -14.48 31.99 1.23
CA ILE A 291 -15.79 32.46 1.70
C ILE A 291 -16.50 33.09 0.51
N ILE A 292 -17.50 32.38 0.01
CA ILE A 292 -18.34 32.82 -1.10
C ILE A 292 -19.55 33.55 -0.54
N GLU A 293 -19.87 34.68 -1.13
CA GLU A 293 -21.08 35.46 -0.86
C GLU A 293 -21.96 35.46 -2.11
N ALA A 294 -23.26 35.20 -1.91
CA ALA A 294 -24.31 35.49 -2.88
C ALA A 294 -25.12 36.66 -2.35
N GLN A 295 -25.36 37.65 -3.20
CA GLN A 295 -26.11 38.86 -2.89
C GLN A 295 -27.25 39.02 -3.90
N ASP A 296 -28.47 39.24 -3.43
CA ASP A 296 -29.62 39.56 -4.29
C ASP A 296 -29.58 41.02 -4.80
N MET A 297 -30.67 41.49 -5.42
CA MET A 297 -30.80 42.83 -5.99
C MET A 297 -29.68 43.14 -6.99
N ALA A 298 -29.30 42.13 -7.78
CA ALA A 298 -28.18 42.19 -8.71
C ALA A 298 -26.85 42.67 -8.07
N GLY A 299 -26.64 42.41 -6.78
CA GLY A 299 -25.44 42.80 -6.03
C GLY A 299 -25.40 44.27 -5.60
N LEU A 300 -26.54 44.97 -5.57
CA LEU A 300 -26.63 46.34 -5.05
C LEU A 300 -26.52 46.36 -3.52
N ASP A 301 -26.05 47.48 -2.96
CA ASP A 301 -25.83 47.66 -1.50
C ASP A 301 -27.10 47.46 -0.64
N VAL A 302 -28.28 47.51 -1.25
CA VAL A 302 -29.58 47.26 -0.59
C VAL A 302 -29.94 45.78 -0.51
N GLY A 303 -29.24 44.91 -1.23
CA GLY A 303 -29.55 43.49 -1.31
C GLY A 303 -29.11 42.70 -0.07
N LEU A 304 -29.81 41.60 0.22
CA LEU A 304 -29.47 40.70 1.30
C LEU A 304 -28.39 39.72 0.84
N THR A 305 -27.65 39.17 1.82
CA THR A 305 -26.51 38.29 1.54
C THR A 305 -26.64 36.94 2.22
N GLY A 306 -26.19 35.91 1.50
CA GLY A 306 -25.93 34.57 2.00
C GLY A 306 -24.48 34.20 1.78
N THR A 307 -23.89 33.43 2.70
CA THR A 307 -22.50 32.99 2.58
C THR A 307 -22.36 31.47 2.68
N ALA A 308 -21.31 30.94 2.03
CA ALA A 308 -20.90 29.55 2.13
C ALA A 308 -19.37 29.44 2.00
N THR A 309 -18.81 28.38 2.58
CA THR A 309 -17.38 28.09 2.46
C THR A 309 -17.17 27.02 1.39
N ALA A 310 -16.36 27.34 0.37
CA ALA A 310 -15.87 26.38 -0.60
C ALA A 310 -14.43 25.99 -0.27
N THR A 311 -14.14 24.68 -0.26
CA THR A 311 -12.79 24.15 -0.06
C THR A 311 -12.25 23.63 -1.38
N ILE A 312 -11.17 24.23 -1.87
CA ILE A 312 -10.48 23.80 -3.08
C ILE A 312 -9.26 23.00 -2.68
N MET A 313 -9.23 21.71 -3.03
CA MET A 313 -8.07 20.84 -2.87
C MET A 313 -7.16 20.98 -4.10
N ILE A 314 -5.87 21.10 -3.86
CA ILE A 314 -4.86 21.11 -4.93
C ILE A 314 -4.36 19.67 -5.10
N ASP A 315 -4.63 19.09 -6.26
CA ASP A 315 -4.17 17.74 -6.60
C ASP A 315 -2.71 17.80 -7.09
N ASP A 316 -1.95 16.79 -6.67
CA ASP A 316 -0.51 16.62 -6.88
C ASP A 316 -0.14 16.18 -8.30
N LYS A 317 0.99 16.69 -8.78
CA LYS A 317 1.59 16.32 -10.05
C LYS A 317 3.07 16.01 -9.82
N ASN A 318 3.56 14.90 -10.38
CA ASN A 318 4.95 14.48 -10.22
C ASN A 318 5.97 15.40 -10.93
N ASP A 319 6.29 16.53 -10.32
CA ASP A 319 7.23 17.53 -10.83
C ASP A 319 8.47 17.72 -9.95
N HIS A 320 8.55 17.00 -8.82
CA HIS A 320 9.75 16.92 -7.99
C HIS A 320 10.39 15.53 -8.03
N PRO A 321 11.51 15.33 -8.76
CA PRO A 321 12.19 14.04 -8.74
C PRO A 321 12.85 13.77 -7.38
N PRO A 322 13.01 12.49 -6.99
CA PRO A 322 13.57 12.09 -5.72
C PRO A 322 15.07 12.32 -5.76
N LYS A 323 15.59 12.88 -4.67
CA LYS A 323 16.99 13.30 -4.55
C LYS A 323 17.61 12.65 -3.34
N PHE A 324 18.75 12.01 -3.50
CA PHE A 324 19.51 11.52 -2.36
C PHE A 324 19.95 12.68 -1.47
N THR A 325 19.78 12.54 -0.17
CA THR A 325 20.24 13.54 0.82
C THR A 325 21.77 13.67 0.83
N LYS A 326 22.48 12.63 0.37
CA LYS A 326 23.94 12.56 0.27
C LYS A 326 24.34 11.99 -1.10
N LYS A 327 25.45 12.48 -1.65
CA LYS A 327 26.00 11.93 -2.91
C LYS A 327 26.74 10.60 -2.71
N GLU A 328 27.23 10.38 -1.51
CA GLU A 328 28.02 9.21 -1.13
C GLU A 328 27.49 8.61 0.17
N PHE A 329 27.33 7.30 0.20
CA PHE A 329 26.99 6.51 1.38
C PHE A 329 28.12 5.53 1.67
N GLN A 330 28.29 5.20 2.95
CA GLN A 330 29.29 4.23 3.40
C GLN A 330 28.60 3.14 4.20
N ALA A 331 28.97 1.90 3.94
CA ALA A 331 28.48 0.73 4.65
C ALA A 331 29.65 -0.20 4.99
N THR A 332 29.53 -0.89 6.12
CA THR A 332 30.48 -1.92 6.54
C THR A 332 29.71 -3.21 6.77
N VAL A 333 30.24 -4.31 6.27
CA VAL A 333 29.63 -5.64 6.42
C VAL A 333 30.72 -6.66 6.69
N GLU A 334 30.48 -7.54 7.64
CA GLU A 334 31.35 -8.71 7.85
C GLU A 334 31.18 -9.66 6.67
N GLU A 335 32.26 -10.29 6.22
CA GLU A 335 32.15 -11.33 5.21
C GLU A 335 31.28 -12.50 5.70
N GLY A 336 30.72 -13.28 4.77
CA GLY A 336 29.76 -14.32 5.15
C GLY A 336 28.36 -13.78 5.54
N ALA A 337 28.24 -12.54 6.00
CA ALA A 337 26.97 -11.97 6.48
C ALA A 337 26.01 -11.62 5.34
N VAL A 338 24.71 -11.73 5.63
CA VAL A 338 23.61 -11.40 4.71
C VAL A 338 22.58 -10.49 5.40
N GLY A 339 21.86 -9.69 4.62
CA GLY A 339 20.85 -8.77 5.12
C GLY A 339 21.13 -7.30 4.80
N VAL A 340 20.36 -6.40 5.40
CA VAL A 340 20.40 -4.96 5.14
C VAL A 340 21.68 -4.36 5.75
N ILE A 341 22.46 -3.65 4.93
CA ILE A 341 23.75 -3.06 5.33
C ILE A 341 23.69 -1.53 5.45
N VAL A 342 22.80 -0.86 4.71
CA VAL A 342 22.61 0.59 4.79
C VAL A 342 21.25 1.00 4.23
N ASN A 343 20.63 2.00 4.87
CA ASN A 343 19.44 2.67 4.34
C ASN A 343 19.86 3.94 3.61
N LEU A 344 19.42 4.08 2.37
CA LEU A 344 19.67 5.23 1.52
C LEU A 344 18.49 6.20 1.62
N THR A 345 18.76 7.38 2.16
CA THR A 345 17.75 8.40 2.39
C THR A 345 17.58 9.30 1.16
N VAL A 346 16.32 9.53 0.79
CA VAL A 346 15.94 10.42 -0.31
C VAL A 346 14.92 11.46 0.18
N GLU A 347 14.94 12.61 -0.48
CA GLU A 347 13.94 13.67 -0.32
C GLU A 347 13.18 13.82 -1.63
N ASP A 348 11.86 13.78 -1.52
CA ASP A 348 10.90 14.04 -2.57
C ASP A 348 9.81 14.93 -1.95
N LYS A 349 9.37 15.94 -2.71
CA LYS A 349 8.44 16.96 -2.22
C LYS A 349 6.99 16.68 -2.60
N ASP A 350 6.74 15.78 -3.54
CA ASP A 350 5.40 15.42 -3.99
C ASP A 350 4.58 14.78 -2.86
N ASP A 351 3.29 14.52 -3.09
CA ASP A 351 2.38 13.96 -2.10
C ASP A 351 2.82 12.55 -1.62
N PRO A 352 3.12 12.36 -0.31
CA PRO A 352 3.55 11.06 0.23
C PRO A 352 2.58 9.90 0.03
N THR A 353 1.32 10.18 -0.32
CA THR A 353 0.29 9.16 -0.55
C THR A 353 0.24 8.64 -1.99
N THR A 354 0.90 9.32 -2.94
CA THR A 354 0.84 9.00 -4.38
C THR A 354 2.06 8.20 -4.84
N GLY A 355 2.03 7.69 -6.09
CA GLY A 355 3.21 7.09 -6.73
C GLY A 355 4.23 8.12 -7.21
N ALA A 356 3.86 9.41 -7.20
CA ALA A 356 4.79 10.51 -7.45
C ALA A 356 5.85 10.56 -6.36
N TRP A 357 5.51 10.44 -5.08
CA TRP A 357 6.51 10.46 -4.01
C TRP A 357 7.26 9.12 -3.81
N ARG A 358 6.65 7.98 -4.14
CA ARG A 358 7.23 6.66 -3.87
C ARG A 358 8.47 6.39 -4.72
N ALA A 359 9.58 6.12 -4.05
CA ALA A 359 10.88 5.89 -4.66
C ALA A 359 11.03 4.44 -5.15
N VAL A 360 11.67 4.29 -6.30
CA VAL A 360 12.07 3.03 -6.91
C VAL A 360 13.57 3.07 -7.12
N TYR A 361 14.28 2.18 -6.43
CA TYR A 361 15.73 2.11 -6.47
C TYR A 361 16.23 1.06 -7.46
N THR A 362 17.30 1.40 -8.18
CA THR A 362 17.97 0.47 -9.09
C THR A 362 19.48 0.55 -8.95
N ILE A 363 20.15 -0.60 -8.91
CA ILE A 363 21.61 -0.68 -8.94
C ILE A 363 22.03 -0.66 -10.41
N ILE A 364 22.61 0.46 -10.86
CA ILE A 364 22.98 0.67 -12.26
C ILE A 364 24.45 0.34 -12.56
N ASN A 365 25.30 0.23 -11.53
CA ASN A 365 26.69 -0.24 -11.67
C ASN A 365 27.23 -0.84 -10.37
N GLY A 366 28.30 -1.63 -10.46
CA GLY A 366 29.06 -2.16 -9.31
C GLY A 366 28.62 -3.54 -8.80
N ASN A 367 27.60 -4.16 -9.39
CA ASN A 367 27.03 -5.44 -8.93
C ASN A 367 27.04 -6.57 -9.99
N PRO A 368 28.19 -6.92 -10.59
CA PRO A 368 28.26 -7.96 -11.63
C PRO A 368 27.91 -9.36 -11.11
N GLY A 369 28.20 -9.66 -9.84
CA GLY A 369 27.93 -10.96 -9.20
C GLY A 369 26.50 -11.12 -8.69
N GLN A 370 25.68 -10.06 -8.74
CA GLN A 370 24.36 -10.01 -8.11
C GLN A 370 24.42 -10.40 -6.62
N SER A 371 25.43 -9.90 -5.91
CA SER A 371 25.58 -10.09 -4.46
C SER A 371 24.77 -9.08 -3.65
N PHE A 372 24.38 -7.97 -4.29
CA PHE A 372 23.60 -6.90 -3.67
C PHE A 372 22.19 -6.82 -4.26
N GLU A 373 21.23 -6.44 -3.43
CA GLU A 373 19.86 -6.13 -3.83
C GLU A 373 19.40 -4.87 -3.08
N ILE A 374 18.48 -4.10 -3.67
CA ILE A 374 17.91 -2.92 -3.03
C ILE A 374 16.39 -2.94 -3.14
N HIS A 375 15.73 -2.65 -2.03
CA HIS A 375 14.27 -2.56 -1.93
C HIS A 375 13.88 -1.24 -1.30
N THR A 376 12.71 -0.71 -1.68
CA THR A 376 12.14 0.48 -1.05
C THR A 376 11.45 0.09 0.26
N ASN A 377 11.74 0.81 1.33
CA ASN A 377 10.96 0.72 2.56
C ASN A 377 9.60 1.44 2.37
N PRO A 378 8.46 0.75 2.45
CA PRO A 378 7.15 1.34 2.16
C PRO A 378 6.69 2.38 3.20
N GLN A 379 7.32 2.43 4.38
CA GLN A 379 6.95 3.38 5.45
C GLN A 379 7.79 4.66 5.42
N THR A 380 9.09 4.54 5.10
CA THR A 380 10.04 5.66 5.16
C THR A 380 10.52 6.13 3.80
N ASN A 381 10.20 5.40 2.73
CA ASN A 381 10.69 5.62 1.36
C ASN A 381 12.21 5.50 1.21
N GLU A 382 12.89 4.91 2.20
CA GLU A 382 14.33 4.69 2.17
C GLU A 382 14.70 3.47 1.32
N GLY A 383 15.83 3.53 0.63
CA GLY A 383 16.39 2.39 -0.11
C GLY A 383 17.18 1.46 0.80
N MET A 384 16.65 0.28 1.09
CA MET A 384 17.28 -0.74 1.92
C MET A 384 18.25 -1.57 1.09
N LEU A 385 19.52 -1.18 1.05
CA LEU A 385 20.57 -1.94 0.37
C LEU A 385 20.96 -3.15 1.21
N SER A 386 20.91 -4.33 0.60
CA SER A 386 21.11 -5.62 1.26
C SER A 386 22.12 -6.49 0.54
N VAL A 387 22.84 -7.32 1.29
CA VAL A 387 23.66 -8.42 0.79
C VAL A 387 22.81 -9.68 0.71
N VAL A 388 22.69 -10.24 -0.49
CA VAL A 388 21.90 -11.46 -0.78
C VAL A 388 22.78 -12.67 -1.08
N LYS A 389 24.02 -12.46 -1.51
CA LYS A 389 25.05 -13.50 -1.60
C LYS A 389 26.22 -13.10 -0.71
N PRO A 390 26.72 -14.01 0.15
CA PRO A 390 27.87 -13.74 1.00
C PRO A 390 29.03 -13.15 0.20
N LEU A 391 29.65 -12.13 0.77
CA LEU A 391 30.90 -11.55 0.27
C LEU A 391 32.07 -12.30 0.90
N ASP A 392 33.21 -12.22 0.23
CA ASP A 392 34.48 -12.87 0.57
C ASP A 392 35.55 -11.77 0.52
N TYR A 393 36.22 -11.56 1.65
CA TYR A 393 37.19 -10.48 1.84
C TYR A 393 38.43 -10.68 0.97
N GLU A 394 38.96 -11.91 0.92
CA GLU A 394 40.14 -12.35 0.18
C GLU A 394 40.00 -12.11 -1.33
N ILE A 395 38.77 -12.18 -1.85
CA ILE A 395 38.47 -11.83 -3.24
C ILE A 395 38.36 -10.30 -3.41
N SER A 396 37.57 -9.62 -2.58
CA SER A 396 37.36 -8.18 -2.70
C SER A 396 36.91 -7.50 -1.41
N ALA A 397 37.84 -6.81 -0.76
CA ALA A 397 37.56 -6.01 0.44
C ALA A 397 36.69 -4.76 0.19
N PHE A 398 36.58 -4.28 -1.06
CA PHE A 398 35.91 -3.01 -1.38
C PHE A 398 34.97 -3.13 -2.57
N HIS A 399 33.70 -2.81 -2.36
CA HIS A 399 32.72 -2.69 -3.43
C HIS A 399 32.26 -1.24 -3.56
N THR A 400 32.08 -0.79 -4.80
CA THR A 400 31.51 0.52 -5.11
C THR A 400 30.30 0.33 -6.00
N LEU A 401 29.12 0.68 -5.49
CA LEU A 401 27.86 0.59 -6.22
C LEU A 401 27.42 1.98 -6.67
N LEU A 402 26.86 2.05 -7.88
CA LEU A 402 26.17 3.24 -8.34
C LEU A 402 24.67 2.95 -8.36
N ILE A 403 23.91 3.74 -7.62
CA ILE A 403 22.48 3.53 -7.40
C ILE A 403 21.73 4.72 -7.98
N LYS A 404 20.64 4.43 -8.70
CA LYS A 404 19.71 5.41 -9.23
C LYS A 404 18.38 5.28 -8.48
N VAL A 405 17.74 6.41 -8.22
CA VAL A 405 16.37 6.49 -7.70
C VAL A 405 15.47 7.19 -8.72
N GLU A 406 14.27 6.64 -8.89
CA GLU A 406 13.19 7.17 -9.71
C GLU A 406 11.88 7.13 -8.92
N ASN A 407 10.82 7.73 -9.44
CA ASN A 407 9.49 7.62 -8.85
C ASN A 407 8.78 6.38 -9.42
N GLU A 408 7.72 5.92 -8.75
CA GLU A 408 6.84 4.88 -9.30
C GLU A 408 6.06 5.40 -10.52
N ASP A 409 5.55 6.63 -10.41
CA ASP A 409 4.85 7.33 -11.48
C ASP A 409 5.82 8.11 -12.40
N PRO A 410 5.50 8.29 -13.69
CA PRO A 410 6.35 9.05 -14.59
C PRO A 410 6.37 10.55 -14.24
N LEU A 411 7.55 11.16 -14.31
CA LEU A 411 7.71 12.61 -14.21
C LEU A 411 6.94 13.34 -15.31
N VAL A 412 6.58 14.59 -15.04
CA VAL A 412 6.05 15.51 -16.04
C VAL A 412 7.08 15.79 -17.15
N PRO A 413 6.64 16.05 -18.41
CA PRO A 413 7.55 16.15 -19.56
C PRO A 413 8.67 17.20 -19.45
N ASP A 414 8.44 18.26 -18.67
CA ASP A 414 9.38 19.38 -18.51
C ASP A 414 10.44 19.15 -17.42
N VAL A 415 10.34 18.02 -16.70
CA VAL A 415 11.21 17.66 -15.58
C VAL A 415 11.96 16.37 -15.90
N SER A 416 13.23 16.29 -15.47
CA SER A 416 14.07 15.12 -15.69
C SER A 416 14.89 14.78 -14.45
N TYR A 417 15.25 13.50 -14.32
CA TYR A 417 16.13 13.03 -13.25
C TYR A 417 17.52 13.67 -13.39
N GLY A 418 17.91 14.41 -12.35
CA GLY A 418 19.22 15.05 -12.28
C GLY A 418 20.31 14.14 -11.70
N PRO A 419 21.56 14.64 -11.58
CA PRO A 419 22.66 13.89 -10.96
C PRO A 419 22.42 13.59 -9.47
N SER A 420 21.53 14.32 -8.80
CA SER A 420 21.11 14.06 -7.41
C SER A 420 20.20 12.84 -7.26
N SER A 421 19.66 12.31 -8.37
CA SER A 421 18.91 11.05 -8.41
C SER A 421 19.84 9.84 -8.55
N THR A 422 21.17 10.07 -8.51
CA THR A 422 22.19 9.02 -8.44
C THR A 422 23.09 9.24 -7.23
N ALA A 423 23.45 8.15 -6.54
CA ALA A 423 24.40 8.17 -5.44
C ALA A 423 25.35 6.97 -5.51
N THR A 424 26.55 7.18 -4.98
CA THR A 424 27.57 6.13 -4.88
C THR A 424 27.56 5.54 -3.47
N VAL A 425 27.62 4.21 -3.37
CA VAL A 425 27.75 3.52 -2.08
C VAL A 425 29.09 2.80 -2.04
N HIS A 426 29.90 3.16 -1.05
CA HIS A 426 31.17 2.51 -0.76
C HIS A 426 30.95 1.48 0.36
N ILE A 427 31.22 0.22 0.04
CA ILE A 427 31.03 -0.90 0.95
C ILE A 427 32.41 -1.45 1.28
N THR A 428 32.72 -1.47 2.57
CA THR A 428 33.94 -2.09 3.10
C THR A 428 33.56 -3.42 3.72
N VAL A 429 34.14 -4.50 3.19
CA VAL A 429 34.02 -5.83 3.76
C VAL A 429 35.03 -5.94 4.90
N LEU A 430 34.58 -6.42 6.06
CA LEU A 430 35.43 -6.70 7.21
C LEU A 430 35.82 -8.18 7.17
N ASP A 431 37.12 -8.41 7.19
CA ASP A 431 37.78 -9.70 7.32
C ASP A 431 37.33 -10.39 8.63
N VAL A 432 36.82 -11.62 8.49
CA VAL A 432 36.43 -12.52 9.59
C VAL A 432 37.22 -13.81 9.44
N ASN A 433 37.94 -14.15 10.50
CA ASN A 433 38.78 -15.33 10.58
C ASN A 433 38.13 -16.62 10.02
N GLU A 434 38.66 -17.12 8.92
CA GLU A 434 38.24 -18.37 8.29
C GLU A 434 39.10 -19.58 8.69
N GLY A 435 38.57 -20.79 8.50
CA GLY A 435 39.31 -22.01 8.84
C GLY A 435 40.35 -22.39 7.77
N PRO A 436 41.51 -22.96 8.14
CA PRO A 436 42.52 -23.38 7.17
C PRO A 436 42.03 -24.44 6.18
N VAL A 437 42.30 -24.27 4.89
CA VAL A 437 41.84 -25.18 3.84
C VAL A 437 42.96 -26.15 3.43
N PHE A 438 42.65 -27.45 3.40
CA PHE A 438 43.60 -28.47 2.92
C PHE A 438 43.71 -28.46 1.39
N TYR A 439 44.92 -28.63 0.87
CA TYR A 439 45.14 -28.78 -0.57
C TYR A 439 46.19 -29.85 -0.90
N PRO A 440 45.86 -30.88 -1.71
CA PRO A 440 44.54 -31.19 -2.28
C PRO A 440 43.58 -31.79 -1.23
N ASP A 441 42.26 -31.66 -1.43
CA ASP A 441 41.23 -32.36 -0.66
C ASP A 441 40.22 -33.02 -1.64
N PRO A 442 40.02 -34.36 -1.62
CA PRO A 442 40.65 -35.34 -0.72
C PRO A 442 42.13 -35.59 -1.04
N MET A 443 42.91 -35.80 0.01
CA MET A 443 44.30 -36.26 -0.05
C MET A 443 44.31 -37.76 -0.37
N MET A 444 45.12 -38.20 -1.33
CA MET A 444 45.17 -39.61 -1.74
C MET A 444 46.60 -40.15 -1.65
N VAL A 445 46.75 -41.35 -1.09
CA VAL A 445 48.03 -42.04 -1.02
C VAL A 445 47.85 -43.54 -1.22
N THR A 446 48.80 -44.20 -1.88
CA THR A 446 48.81 -45.66 -2.05
C THR A 446 49.97 -46.26 -1.27
N ARG A 447 49.72 -47.24 -0.41
CA ARG A 447 50.73 -47.92 0.40
C ARG A 447 50.41 -49.41 0.54
N GLN A 448 51.45 -50.22 0.72
CA GLN A 448 51.29 -51.62 1.12
C GLN A 448 50.85 -51.71 2.57
N GLU A 449 50.02 -52.70 2.90
CA GLU A 449 49.47 -52.88 4.24
C GLU A 449 50.55 -53.28 5.28
N ASN A 450 51.55 -54.05 4.87
CA ASN A 450 52.65 -54.50 5.73
C ASN A 450 53.72 -53.43 6.03
N ILE A 451 53.42 -52.15 5.81
CA ILE A 451 54.34 -51.06 6.08
C ILE A 451 54.70 -51.02 7.57
N SER A 452 55.98 -50.81 7.88
CA SER A 452 56.45 -50.79 9.27
C SER A 452 55.83 -49.62 10.05
N VAL A 453 55.41 -49.87 11.29
CA VAL A 453 54.93 -48.83 12.22
C VAL A 453 55.97 -47.71 12.35
N GLY A 454 55.50 -46.45 12.33
CA GLY A 454 56.32 -45.24 12.30
C GLY A 454 56.72 -44.79 10.91
N SER A 455 56.24 -45.46 9.86
CA SER A 455 56.48 -45.02 8.48
C SER A 455 55.63 -43.82 8.12
N VAL A 456 56.25 -42.86 7.43
CA VAL A 456 55.59 -41.64 6.94
C VAL A 456 54.75 -41.96 5.71
N LEU A 457 53.45 -41.63 5.77
CA LEU A 457 52.53 -41.80 4.66
C LEU A 457 52.62 -40.62 3.70
N LEU A 458 52.39 -39.41 4.20
CA LEU A 458 52.51 -38.15 3.48
C LEU A 458 52.65 -36.97 4.45
N THR A 459 52.94 -35.80 3.91
CA THR A 459 52.91 -34.53 4.66
C THR A 459 51.74 -33.72 4.12
N VAL A 460 50.75 -33.43 4.98
CA VAL A 460 49.60 -32.60 4.62
C VAL A 460 49.98 -31.14 4.65
N ASN A 461 49.34 -30.35 3.78
CA ASN A 461 49.48 -28.90 3.78
C ASN A 461 48.08 -28.30 3.80
N ALA A 462 47.82 -27.46 4.80
CA ALA A 462 46.68 -26.57 4.84
C ALA A 462 47.18 -25.12 4.76
N THR A 463 46.40 -24.29 4.09
CA THR A 463 46.65 -22.85 3.98
C THR A 463 45.44 -22.11 4.51
N ASP A 464 45.70 -21.13 5.36
CA ASP A 464 44.69 -20.22 5.86
C ASP A 464 44.36 -19.19 4.76
N PRO A 465 43.07 -19.00 4.39
CA PRO A 465 42.67 -17.96 3.45
C PRO A 465 43.01 -16.55 3.95
N ASP A 466 42.96 -16.32 5.27
CA ASP A 466 43.08 -15.00 5.89
C ASP A 466 44.43 -14.35 5.54
N SER A 467 44.39 -13.40 4.62
CA SER A 467 45.63 -12.84 4.04
C SER A 467 46.30 -11.79 4.94
N LEU A 468 45.53 -11.13 5.80
CA LEU A 468 46.02 -10.09 6.72
C LEU A 468 46.47 -10.63 8.08
N GLN A 469 46.12 -11.87 8.39
CA GLN A 469 46.41 -12.50 9.67
C GLN A 469 47.47 -13.58 9.45
N HIS A 470 48.71 -13.32 9.88
CA HIS A 470 49.76 -14.35 9.83
C HIS A 470 49.51 -15.39 10.93
N GLN A 471 48.64 -16.34 10.64
CA GLN A 471 48.20 -17.36 11.57
C GLN A 471 49.12 -18.58 11.54
N THR A 472 49.25 -19.25 12.68
CA THR A 472 49.94 -20.54 12.76
C THR A 472 48.94 -21.67 12.76
N ILE A 473 49.08 -22.61 11.82
CA ILE A 473 48.19 -23.76 11.68
C ILE A 473 48.72 -24.93 12.52
N ARG A 474 47.82 -25.56 13.29
CA ARG A 474 48.07 -26.81 14.01
C ARG A 474 47.21 -27.95 13.51
N TYR A 475 47.84 -29.10 13.31
CA TYR A 475 47.15 -30.30 12.82
C TYR A 475 46.74 -31.25 13.94
N SER A 476 45.60 -31.92 13.79
CA SER A 476 45.16 -32.98 14.70
C SER A 476 44.33 -34.05 13.98
N VAL A 477 44.30 -35.26 14.55
CA VAL A 477 43.42 -36.34 14.07
C VAL A 477 42.01 -36.07 14.58
N TYR A 478 41.03 -36.06 13.69
CA TYR A 478 39.61 -35.93 14.06
C TYR A 478 38.89 -37.26 14.09
N LYS A 479 39.01 -38.02 13.00
CA LYS A 479 38.37 -39.33 12.88
C LYS A 479 39.29 -40.33 12.21
N ASP A 480 39.67 -41.34 12.97
CA ASP A 480 40.51 -42.46 12.53
C ASP A 480 39.90 -43.76 13.07
N PRO A 481 38.97 -44.41 12.34
CA PRO A 481 38.16 -45.52 12.85
C PRO A 481 38.96 -46.70 13.43
N ALA A 482 40.11 -47.01 12.85
CA ALA A 482 40.97 -48.12 13.26
C ALA A 482 42.15 -47.68 14.16
N GLY A 483 42.35 -46.36 14.36
CA GLY A 483 43.43 -45.83 15.22
C GLY A 483 44.84 -46.09 14.69
N TRP A 484 45.01 -46.18 13.37
CA TRP A 484 46.27 -46.53 12.71
C TRP A 484 47.17 -45.33 12.40
N LEU A 485 46.65 -44.11 12.53
CA LEU A 485 47.29 -42.92 12.03
C LEU A 485 47.56 -41.94 13.16
N ASN A 486 48.66 -41.22 13.02
CA ASN A 486 48.97 -40.03 13.80
C ASN A 486 49.39 -38.90 12.87
N ILE A 487 49.26 -37.66 13.35
CA ILE A 487 49.69 -36.48 12.62
C ILE A 487 50.53 -35.59 13.52
N ASN A 488 51.67 -35.14 12.99
CA ASN A 488 52.49 -34.18 13.69
C ASN A 488 51.80 -32.81 13.70
N PRO A 489 51.57 -32.20 14.89
CA PRO A 489 50.78 -30.99 15.01
C PRO A 489 51.44 -29.73 14.43
N ILE A 490 52.75 -29.76 14.11
CA ILE A 490 53.49 -28.58 13.63
C ILE A 490 53.75 -28.67 12.12
N ASN A 491 54.21 -29.83 11.63
CA ASN A 491 54.64 -29.96 10.24
C ASN A 491 53.68 -30.77 9.36
N GLY A 492 52.56 -31.26 9.90
CA GLY A 492 51.55 -32.00 9.12
C GLY A 492 51.99 -33.37 8.62
N THR A 493 53.09 -33.94 9.12
CA THR A 493 53.53 -35.28 8.71
C THR A 493 52.59 -36.32 9.31
N VAL A 494 51.99 -37.16 8.46
CA VAL A 494 51.12 -38.27 8.86
C VAL A 494 51.94 -39.56 8.88
N ASP A 495 51.99 -40.20 10.04
CA ASP A 495 52.72 -41.44 10.30
C ASP A 495 51.81 -42.56 10.80
N THR A 496 52.27 -43.80 10.65
CA THR A 496 51.53 -45.00 11.08
C THR A 496 51.80 -45.31 12.55
N THR A 497 50.77 -45.44 13.38
CA THR A 497 50.86 -45.87 14.79
C THR A 497 50.64 -47.38 14.97
N ALA A 498 49.99 -48.01 14.00
CA ALA A 498 49.75 -49.44 13.94
C ALA A 498 49.96 -49.94 12.50
N VAL A 499 50.01 -51.27 12.34
CA VAL A 499 50.11 -51.91 11.02
C VAL A 499 48.79 -51.71 10.29
N LEU A 500 48.87 -51.32 9.02
CA LEU A 500 47.70 -51.16 8.17
C LEU A 500 47.24 -52.56 7.75
N ASP A 501 45.94 -52.80 7.71
CA ASP A 501 45.36 -54.12 7.42
C ASP A 501 44.22 -53.94 6.41
N ARG A 502 44.37 -54.45 5.20
CA ARG A 502 43.40 -54.28 4.11
C ARG A 502 42.13 -55.10 4.35
N GLU A 503 42.22 -56.22 5.07
CA GLU A 503 41.12 -57.13 5.40
C GLU A 503 40.32 -56.67 6.63
N SER A 504 40.78 -55.62 7.30
CA SER A 504 40.08 -54.96 8.40
C SER A 504 38.67 -54.52 8.02
N PRO A 505 37.68 -54.61 8.95
CA PRO A 505 36.32 -54.16 8.71
C PRO A 505 36.19 -52.65 8.46
N PHE A 506 37.22 -51.86 8.78
CA PHE A 506 37.25 -50.41 8.56
C PHE A 506 37.73 -50.01 7.16
N VAL A 507 38.20 -50.98 6.36
CA VAL A 507 38.63 -50.77 4.98
C VAL A 507 37.51 -51.19 4.04
N HIS A 508 37.21 -50.33 3.07
CA HIS A 508 36.17 -50.57 2.08
C HIS A 508 36.73 -50.39 0.69
N ASN A 509 36.58 -51.40 -0.18
CA ASN A 509 37.11 -51.40 -1.55
C ASN A 509 38.63 -51.07 -1.61
N SER A 510 39.41 -51.64 -0.69
CA SER A 510 40.84 -51.36 -0.51
C SER A 510 41.19 -49.90 -0.19
N VAL A 511 40.21 -49.11 0.27
CA VAL A 511 40.40 -47.73 0.69
C VAL A 511 40.07 -47.58 2.17
N TYR A 512 41.01 -47.02 2.91
CA TYR A 512 40.85 -46.57 4.29
C TYR A 512 40.70 -45.04 4.32
N ALA A 513 39.68 -44.54 5.02
CA ALA A 513 39.38 -43.11 5.09
C ALA A 513 39.58 -42.57 6.51
N ALA A 514 40.35 -41.49 6.63
CA ALA A 514 40.57 -40.76 7.88
C ALA A 514 40.34 -39.25 7.68
N LEU A 515 39.92 -38.57 8.74
CA LEU A 515 39.69 -37.13 8.75
C LEU A 515 40.68 -36.44 9.70
N PHE A 516 41.25 -35.34 9.22
CA PHE A 516 42.19 -34.50 9.95
C PHE A 516 41.62 -33.09 10.09
N LEU A 517 41.99 -32.41 11.18
CA LEU A 517 41.69 -31.00 11.38
C LEU A 517 42.97 -30.18 11.24
N ALA A 518 42.84 -29.03 10.59
CA ALA A 518 43.77 -27.93 10.67
C ALA A 518 43.09 -26.81 11.48
N ILE A 519 43.74 -26.36 12.53
CA ILE A 519 43.23 -25.39 13.50
C ILE A 519 44.13 -24.17 13.42
N ASP A 520 43.58 -23.01 13.13
CA ASP A 520 44.34 -21.76 13.11
C ASP A 520 44.65 -21.25 14.53
N SER A 521 45.32 -20.10 14.60
CA SER A 521 45.60 -19.41 15.87
C SER A 521 44.72 -18.17 16.07
N GLY A 522 43.59 -18.14 15.37
CA GLY A 522 42.62 -17.06 15.35
C GLY A 522 41.92 -16.85 16.68
N ASN A 523 41.20 -15.73 16.80
CA ASN A 523 40.34 -15.45 17.95
C ASN A 523 38.94 -15.02 17.50
N PRO A 524 37.92 -15.90 17.57
CA PRO A 524 38.00 -17.31 17.96
C PRO A 524 38.77 -18.16 16.94
N PRO A 525 39.36 -19.30 17.34
CA PRO A 525 40.06 -20.17 16.40
C PRO A 525 39.06 -20.87 15.47
N ALA A 526 39.34 -20.89 14.17
CA ALA A 526 38.57 -21.64 13.19
C ALA A 526 39.31 -22.93 12.78
N THR A 527 38.53 -23.86 12.21
CA THR A 527 39.01 -25.20 11.89
C THR A 527 38.57 -25.62 10.49
N GLY A 528 39.51 -26.09 9.69
CA GLY A 528 39.20 -26.82 8.46
C GLY A 528 39.35 -28.32 8.63
N THR A 529 38.54 -29.08 7.91
CA THR A 529 38.57 -30.55 7.90
C THR A 529 39.10 -31.03 6.56
N GLY A 530 40.09 -31.92 6.57
CA GLY A 530 40.65 -32.56 5.38
C GLY A 530 40.43 -34.06 5.39
N THR A 531 40.16 -34.63 4.22
CA THR A 531 39.93 -36.07 4.06
C THR A 531 41.16 -36.75 3.48
N LEU A 532 41.65 -37.80 4.14
CA LEU A 532 42.70 -38.68 3.64
C LEU A 532 42.13 -40.03 3.22
N LEU A 533 42.38 -40.39 1.97
CA LEU A 533 42.05 -41.70 1.39
C LEU A 533 43.34 -42.48 1.15
N ILE A 534 43.53 -43.55 1.91
CA ILE A 534 44.66 -44.47 1.79
C ILE A 534 44.20 -45.67 0.99
N THR A 535 44.74 -45.84 -0.22
CA THR A 535 44.57 -47.07 -1.00
C THR A 535 45.60 -48.08 -0.53
N LEU A 536 45.13 -49.19 0.03
CA LEU A 536 45.96 -50.28 0.52
C LEU A 536 46.22 -51.30 -0.57
N GLU A 537 47.48 -51.52 -0.89
CA GLU A 537 47.94 -52.61 -1.75
C GLU A 537 48.02 -53.90 -0.95
N ASP A 538 47.45 -54.94 -1.54
CA ASP A 538 47.35 -56.29 -0.99
C ASP A 538 48.72 -56.97 -0.90
N VAL A 539 49.01 -57.53 0.28
CA VAL A 539 50.18 -58.34 0.59
C VAL A 539 49.69 -59.71 1.01
N ASN A 540 50.37 -60.77 0.55
CA ASN A 540 50.00 -62.13 0.93
C ASN A 540 50.30 -62.40 2.42
N ASP A 541 49.34 -62.13 3.30
CA ASP A 541 49.45 -62.30 4.74
C ASP A 541 48.32 -63.14 5.36
N ASN A 542 47.27 -63.45 4.60
CA ASN A 542 46.26 -64.40 4.99
C ASN A 542 46.53 -65.76 4.34
N ALA A 543 46.28 -66.83 5.10
CA ALA A 543 46.38 -68.19 4.58
C ALA A 543 44.99 -68.70 4.21
N PRO A 544 44.85 -69.46 3.10
CA PRO A 544 43.54 -69.87 2.61
C PRO A 544 42.93 -70.93 3.53
N PHE A 545 41.60 -70.91 3.65
CA PHE A 545 40.85 -71.92 4.41
C PHE A 545 39.85 -72.66 3.52
N ILE A 546 39.55 -73.91 3.88
CA ILE A 546 38.58 -74.71 3.12
C ILE A 546 37.15 -74.51 3.60
N TYR A 547 36.21 -74.71 2.68
CA TYR A 547 34.80 -74.88 2.97
C TYR A 547 34.17 -75.91 2.02
N PRO A 548 33.25 -76.77 2.49
CA PRO A 548 32.87 -76.95 3.90
C PRO A 548 33.95 -77.69 4.70
N THR A 549 34.02 -77.47 6.02
CA THR A 549 34.91 -78.21 6.95
C THR A 549 34.31 -79.52 7.46
N VAL A 550 33.05 -79.80 7.10
CA VAL A 550 32.35 -81.04 7.40
C VAL A 550 31.74 -81.58 6.11
N ALA A 551 31.95 -82.87 5.85
CA ALA A 551 31.36 -83.58 4.72
C ALA A 551 30.61 -84.82 5.22
N GLU A 552 29.39 -85.01 4.75
CA GLU A 552 28.58 -86.18 5.06
C GLU A 552 28.62 -87.14 3.86
N VAL A 553 28.94 -88.40 4.12
CA VAL A 553 29.06 -89.44 3.09
C VAL A 553 28.16 -90.61 3.45
N CYS A 554 27.32 -91.05 2.51
CA CYS A 554 26.47 -92.21 2.71
C CYS A 554 27.27 -93.52 2.68
N ASP A 555 26.95 -94.44 3.58
CA ASP A 555 27.54 -95.78 3.63
C ASP A 555 27.24 -96.66 2.39
N ASP A 556 26.21 -96.32 1.63
CA ASP A 556 25.78 -96.99 0.40
C ASP A 556 26.14 -96.26 -0.90
N ALA A 557 26.90 -95.14 -0.80
CA ALA A 557 27.28 -94.34 -1.96
C ALA A 557 28.17 -95.14 -2.93
N LYS A 558 27.65 -95.47 -4.11
CA LYS A 558 28.41 -96.08 -5.22
C LYS A 558 29.37 -95.10 -5.91
N ASN A 559 29.26 -93.81 -5.63
CA ASN A 559 30.11 -92.77 -6.19
C ASN A 559 31.37 -92.59 -5.35
N LEU A 560 32.54 -92.63 -6.01
CA LEU A 560 33.85 -92.42 -5.41
C LEU A 560 34.11 -90.93 -5.06
N SER A 561 33.20 -90.02 -5.39
CA SER A 561 33.27 -88.58 -5.07
C SER A 561 32.65 -88.30 -3.70
N VAL A 562 33.45 -87.79 -2.76
CA VAL A 562 33.06 -87.56 -1.36
C VAL A 562 32.49 -86.17 -1.17
N VAL A 563 33.30 -85.15 -1.48
CA VAL A 563 32.91 -83.75 -1.33
C VAL A 563 33.72 -82.89 -2.29
N ILE A 564 33.10 -81.83 -2.79
CA ILE A 564 33.79 -80.75 -3.48
C ILE A 564 34.16 -79.72 -2.42
N LEU A 565 35.46 -79.50 -2.23
CA LEU A 565 36.00 -78.46 -1.37
C LEU A 565 36.21 -77.20 -2.19
N GLY A 566 35.74 -76.06 -1.70
CA GLY A 566 36.23 -74.74 -2.07
C GLY A 566 37.32 -74.29 -1.09
N ALA A 567 38.20 -73.41 -1.54
CA ALA A 567 39.04 -72.61 -0.67
C ALA A 567 38.69 -71.14 -0.82
N SER A 568 38.80 -70.40 0.28
CA SER A 568 38.64 -68.95 0.34
C SER A 568 39.88 -68.37 0.97
N ASP A 569 40.34 -67.28 0.39
CA ASP A 569 41.33 -66.40 1.00
C ASP A 569 40.70 -65.04 1.23
N LYS A 570 41.21 -64.26 2.18
CA LYS A 570 40.80 -62.87 2.36
C LYS A 570 41.61 -61.92 1.45
N ASP A 571 42.78 -62.36 0.99
CA ASP A 571 43.65 -61.62 0.08
C ASP A 571 43.03 -61.49 -1.33
N LEU A 572 43.52 -60.52 -2.11
CA LEU A 572 43.12 -60.30 -3.51
C LEU A 572 44.00 -61.07 -4.50
N HIS A 573 43.49 -61.25 -5.72
CA HIS A 573 44.31 -61.81 -6.80
C HIS A 573 45.49 -60.86 -7.11
N PRO A 574 46.75 -61.32 -7.15
CA PRO A 574 47.21 -62.70 -7.34
C PRO A 574 47.59 -63.50 -6.07
N ASN A 575 47.40 -62.95 -4.88
CA ASN A 575 47.74 -63.58 -3.60
C ASN A 575 46.72 -64.65 -3.17
N THR A 576 45.54 -64.72 -3.80
CA THR A 576 44.51 -65.72 -3.54
C THR A 576 44.63 -66.99 -4.41
N ASP A 577 43.70 -67.22 -5.34
CA ASP A 577 43.71 -68.33 -6.28
C ASP A 577 44.72 -68.13 -7.44
N PRO A 578 45.31 -69.20 -8.01
CA PRO A 578 44.92 -70.61 -7.90
C PRO A 578 45.45 -71.35 -6.66
N PHE A 579 44.54 -71.94 -5.88
CA PHE A 579 44.90 -72.74 -4.72
C PHE A 579 45.49 -74.10 -5.09
N LYS A 580 46.42 -74.58 -4.25
CA LYS A 580 47.01 -75.92 -4.29
C LYS A 580 46.53 -76.71 -3.09
N PHE A 581 45.82 -77.82 -3.36
CA PHE A 581 45.26 -78.70 -2.34
C PHE A 581 46.09 -79.98 -2.20
N GLU A 582 46.53 -80.29 -0.99
CA GLU A 582 47.26 -81.53 -0.66
C GLU A 582 46.69 -82.16 0.62
N ILE A 583 46.73 -83.49 0.71
CA ILE A 583 46.43 -84.19 1.96
C ILE A 583 47.73 -84.22 2.78
N HIS A 584 47.68 -83.72 4.02
CA HIS A 584 48.86 -83.69 4.88
C HIS A 584 49.25 -85.12 5.29
N LYS A 585 50.36 -85.61 4.75
CA LYS A 585 50.77 -87.04 4.74
C LYS A 585 51.13 -87.65 6.11
N GLN A 586 51.17 -86.85 7.17
CA GLN A 586 51.58 -87.33 8.50
C GLN A 586 50.46 -87.94 9.35
N ALA A 587 49.19 -87.87 8.93
CA ALA A 587 48.06 -88.31 9.77
C ALA A 587 47.18 -89.43 9.17
N VAL A 588 47.30 -89.79 7.89
CA VAL A 588 46.39 -90.74 7.23
C VAL A 588 47.17 -91.66 6.28
N PRO A 589 46.86 -92.98 6.20
CA PRO A 589 47.48 -93.87 5.22
C PRO A 589 47.20 -93.40 3.79
N ASP A 590 48.25 -93.13 3.01
CA ASP A 590 48.28 -92.62 1.62
C ASP A 590 47.44 -93.39 0.56
N LYS A 591 46.63 -94.37 0.96
CA LYS A 591 45.96 -95.32 0.05
C LYS A 591 44.43 -95.25 0.03
N VAL A 592 43.80 -94.44 0.88
CA VAL A 592 42.32 -94.40 1.00
C VAL A 592 41.71 -93.17 0.33
N TRP A 593 42.39 -92.02 0.40
CA TRP A 593 41.86 -90.73 -0.02
C TRP A 593 42.70 -90.14 -1.15
N LYS A 594 42.03 -89.56 -2.15
CA LYS A 594 42.66 -88.85 -3.26
C LYS A 594 41.99 -87.50 -3.42
N ILE A 595 42.79 -86.43 -3.42
CA ILE A 595 42.34 -85.09 -3.77
C ILE A 595 42.76 -84.77 -5.21
N SER A 596 41.83 -84.29 -6.02
CA SER A 596 42.07 -83.87 -7.41
C SER A 596 41.53 -82.48 -7.65
N LYS A 597 42.36 -81.58 -8.18
CA LYS A 597 41.96 -80.21 -8.55
C LYS A 597 40.84 -80.25 -9.60
N ILE A 598 39.75 -79.51 -9.37
CA ILE A 598 38.65 -79.35 -10.35
C ILE A 598 38.92 -78.08 -11.17
N ASN A 599 39.11 -76.96 -10.48
CA ASN A 599 39.40 -75.65 -11.06
C ASN A 599 40.36 -74.89 -10.13
N ASN A 600 40.58 -73.59 -10.35
CA ASN A 600 41.51 -72.79 -9.55
C ASN A 600 41.09 -72.62 -8.07
N THR A 601 39.80 -72.73 -7.76
CA THR A 601 39.25 -72.48 -6.42
C THR A 601 38.74 -73.73 -5.70
N HIS A 602 38.50 -74.82 -6.43
CA HIS A 602 37.86 -76.03 -5.92
C HIS A 602 38.64 -77.31 -6.23
N ALA A 603 38.57 -78.26 -5.30
CA ALA A 603 39.11 -79.61 -5.43
C ALA A 603 38.07 -80.68 -5.07
N LEU A 604 38.16 -81.83 -5.72
CA LEU A 604 37.35 -83.00 -5.44
C LEU A 604 38.12 -83.93 -4.50
N VAL A 605 37.54 -84.22 -3.34
CA VAL A 605 37.99 -85.32 -2.50
C VAL A 605 37.27 -86.59 -2.94
N SER A 606 38.04 -87.63 -3.20
CA SER A 606 37.55 -88.92 -3.68
C SER A 606 38.11 -90.08 -2.88
N LEU A 607 37.34 -91.16 -2.85
CA LEU A 607 37.69 -92.43 -2.24
C LEU A 607 38.34 -93.34 -3.25
N VAL A 608 39.40 -94.03 -2.83
CA VAL A 608 40.08 -95.05 -3.63
C VAL A 608 39.58 -96.46 -3.24
N GLN A 609 39.01 -96.62 -2.04
CA GLN A 609 38.51 -97.90 -1.49
C GLN A 609 37.26 -97.66 -0.60
N ASN A 610 36.43 -98.69 -0.41
CA ASN A 610 35.24 -98.59 0.47
C ASN A 610 35.64 -98.34 1.93
N LEU A 611 34.94 -97.42 2.60
CA LEU A 611 35.18 -97.06 4.00
C LEU A 611 34.43 -97.98 4.97
N ASN A 612 34.97 -98.10 6.18
CA ASN A 612 34.24 -98.61 7.33
C ASN A 612 33.39 -97.49 7.95
N LYS A 613 32.32 -97.83 8.69
CA LYS A 613 31.49 -96.85 9.40
C LYS A 613 32.28 -96.22 10.56
N ALA A 614 32.92 -95.08 10.31
CA ALA A 614 33.66 -94.30 11.29
C ALA A 614 33.71 -92.81 10.88
N ASN A 615 33.99 -91.93 11.85
CA ASN A 615 34.32 -90.54 11.58
C ASN A 615 35.79 -90.43 11.18
N TYR A 616 36.05 -89.81 10.05
CA TYR A 616 37.41 -89.58 9.55
C TYR A 616 37.77 -88.11 9.66
N HIS A 617 39.00 -87.84 10.08
CA HIS A 617 39.58 -86.50 10.10
C HIS A 617 40.66 -86.47 9.02
N LEU A 618 40.46 -85.63 8.01
CA LEU A 618 41.38 -85.51 6.90
C LEU A 618 42.02 -84.11 6.97
N PRO A 619 43.28 -83.97 7.40
CA PRO A 619 43.96 -82.69 7.40
C PRO A 619 44.29 -82.31 5.95
N ILE A 620 43.54 -81.34 5.44
CA ILE A 620 43.74 -80.78 4.11
C ILE A 620 44.64 -79.56 4.24
N MET A 621 45.78 -79.64 3.57
CA MET A 621 46.70 -78.52 3.38
C MET A 621 46.27 -77.75 2.14
N VAL A 622 46.01 -76.46 2.30
CA VAL A 622 45.74 -75.54 1.18
C VAL A 622 46.78 -74.46 1.18
N THR A 623 47.40 -74.26 0.01
CA THR A 623 48.42 -73.25 -0.25
C THR A 623 47.89 -72.28 -1.30
N ASP A 624 48.07 -70.99 -1.07
CA ASP A 624 47.72 -69.93 -2.02
C ASP A 624 48.72 -69.82 -3.20
N SER A 625 48.50 -68.84 -4.07
CA SER A 625 49.44 -68.49 -5.15
C SER A 625 50.32 -67.26 -4.87
N GLY A 626 50.28 -66.73 -3.65
CA GLY A 626 51.04 -65.56 -3.25
C GLY A 626 52.55 -65.81 -3.15
N LYS A 627 53.32 -64.74 -2.95
CA LYS A 627 54.78 -64.78 -2.82
C LYS A 627 55.26 -63.97 -1.61
N PRO A 628 55.79 -64.62 -0.55
CA PRO A 628 55.89 -66.07 -0.35
C PRO A 628 54.50 -66.72 -0.18
N PRO A 629 54.32 -67.99 -0.60
CA PRO A 629 53.02 -68.64 -0.49
C PRO A 629 52.68 -68.95 0.98
N MET A 630 51.46 -68.63 1.41
CA MET A 630 50.94 -69.00 2.73
C MET A 630 50.21 -70.34 2.62
N THR A 631 50.24 -71.10 3.72
CA THR A 631 49.64 -72.43 3.77
C THR A 631 48.97 -72.63 5.10
N ASN A 632 47.74 -73.12 5.05
CA ASN A 632 46.99 -73.52 6.24
C ASN A 632 46.61 -75.00 6.15
N VAL A 633 46.53 -75.66 7.31
CA VAL A 633 46.05 -77.04 7.42
C VAL A 633 44.72 -77.03 8.18
N THR A 634 43.65 -77.40 7.49
CA THR A 634 42.31 -77.47 8.08
C THR A 634 41.80 -78.91 8.06
N ASP A 635 41.27 -79.38 9.18
CA ASP A 635 40.66 -80.71 9.27
C ASP A 635 39.29 -80.75 8.60
N LEU A 636 39.19 -81.50 7.51
CA LEU A 636 37.93 -81.92 6.95
C LEU A 636 37.38 -83.11 7.75
N ARG A 637 36.26 -82.88 8.45
CA ARG A 637 35.56 -83.91 9.21
C ARG A 637 34.58 -84.64 8.31
N ILE A 638 34.86 -85.92 8.06
CA ILE A 638 34.02 -86.76 7.21
C ILE A 638 33.19 -87.67 8.10
N GLN A 639 31.87 -87.46 8.08
CA GLN A 639 30.91 -88.27 8.81
C GLN A 639 30.29 -89.29 7.86
N VAL A 640 30.48 -90.57 8.16
CA VAL A 640 29.86 -91.65 7.39
C VAL A 640 28.46 -91.93 7.97
N CYS A 641 27.43 -91.54 7.25
CA CYS A 641 26.03 -91.60 7.67
C CYS A 641 25.31 -92.78 7.02
N SER A 642 24.27 -93.29 7.66
CA SER A 642 23.43 -94.31 7.04
C SER A 642 22.33 -93.62 6.22
N CYS A 643 22.32 -93.90 4.92
CA CYS A 643 21.35 -93.29 4.01
C CYS A 643 20.31 -94.34 3.60
N LYS A 644 19.05 -94.13 3.98
CA LYS A 644 17.93 -94.97 3.52
C LYS A 644 16.83 -94.06 2.98
N ASN A 645 16.41 -94.30 1.73
CA ASN A 645 15.32 -93.55 1.07
C ASN A 645 15.45 -92.02 1.21
N SER A 646 16.62 -91.48 0.88
CA SER A 646 16.91 -90.03 0.89
C SER A 646 16.85 -89.35 2.28
N LYS A 647 16.72 -90.11 3.38
CA LYS A 647 16.97 -89.64 4.73
C LYS A 647 18.39 -90.03 5.15
N VAL A 648 19.17 -89.03 5.53
CA VAL A 648 20.54 -89.18 6.05
C VAL A 648 20.47 -89.22 7.58
N ASP A 649 20.97 -90.29 8.18
CA ASP A 649 21.09 -90.42 9.64
C ASP A 649 22.57 -90.51 10.06
N CYS A 650 23.09 -89.41 10.59
CA CYS A 650 24.50 -89.24 10.99
C CYS A 650 24.72 -89.43 12.50
N ASN A 651 23.68 -89.71 13.30
CA ASN A 651 23.76 -89.71 14.78
C ASN A 651 24.21 -91.04 15.41
N ALA A 652 24.69 -92.01 14.62
CA ALA A 652 24.86 -93.40 15.07
C ALA A 652 26.29 -93.83 15.47
N ALA A 653 27.22 -92.90 15.74
CA ALA A 653 28.55 -93.23 16.26
C ALA A 653 28.86 -92.47 17.57
N GLY A 654 28.56 -93.11 18.70
CA GLY A 654 29.21 -92.82 19.98
C GLY A 654 28.57 -91.77 20.88
N ALA A 655 27.30 -91.96 21.25
CA ALA A 655 26.78 -91.37 22.49
C ALA A 655 27.49 -92.04 23.69
N LEU A 656 28.63 -91.49 24.09
CA LEU A 656 29.16 -91.69 25.44
C LEU A 656 28.30 -90.85 26.37
N HIS A 657 27.54 -91.55 27.21
CA HIS A 657 26.84 -91.01 28.38
C HIS A 657 27.77 -90.05 29.16
N PHE A 658 27.55 -88.75 29.01
CA PHE A 658 28.03 -87.78 29.99
C PHE A 658 27.07 -87.84 31.19
N SER A 659 27.59 -88.34 32.31
CA SER A 659 26.93 -88.27 33.61
C SER A 659 26.64 -86.81 33.95
N ALA A 660 25.37 -86.50 34.20
CA ALA A 660 24.88 -85.21 34.65
C ALA A 660 25.35 -84.91 36.07
N THR A 661 26.61 -84.47 36.23
CA THR A 661 27.11 -83.80 37.45
C THR A 661 28.35 -82.97 37.11
N SER A 662 28.22 -81.90 36.33
CA SER A 662 29.05 -80.68 36.33
C SER A 662 28.80 -79.88 35.05
N VAL A 663 28.07 -78.77 35.19
CA VAL A 663 28.05 -77.52 34.40
C VAL A 663 26.71 -76.85 34.76
N LEU A 664 26.68 -76.36 35.99
CA LEU A 664 25.69 -75.42 36.50
C LEU A 664 26.53 -74.32 37.17
N LEU A 665 27.44 -73.72 36.39
CA LEU A 665 28.32 -72.62 36.79
C LEU A 665 29.10 -72.08 35.57
N ALA A 666 28.38 -71.45 34.63
CA ALA A 666 28.92 -70.45 33.68
C ALA A 666 27.79 -69.94 32.76
N SER A 667 26.70 -69.44 33.35
CA SER A 667 25.66 -68.68 32.62
C SER A 667 25.35 -67.40 33.38
N LEU A 668 26.41 -66.71 33.80
CA LEU A 668 26.41 -65.40 34.44
C LEU A 668 27.82 -64.84 34.18
N PHE A 669 27.98 -64.05 33.12
CA PHE A 669 28.97 -62.98 32.92
C PHE A 669 29.19 -62.74 31.42
N SER A 670 28.25 -62.01 30.80
CA SER A 670 28.51 -61.06 29.70
C SER A 670 27.20 -60.42 29.23
N LEU A 671 26.50 -59.76 30.15
CA LEU A 671 25.57 -58.68 29.82
C LEU A 671 25.84 -57.51 30.78
N ALA A 672 27.02 -56.90 30.60
CA ALA A 672 27.39 -55.61 31.17
C ALA A 672 28.76 -55.21 30.61
N CYS A 673 28.78 -54.39 29.55
CA CYS A 673 29.47 -53.09 29.50
C CYS A 673 29.69 -52.62 28.05
N LEU A 674 29.21 -51.38 27.84
CA LEU A 674 29.46 -50.42 26.75
C LEU A 674 28.87 -50.73 25.37
#